data_AF-A0A7G2MHZ0-F1
#
_entry.id   AF-A0A7G2MHZ0-F1
#
_cell.length_a   1.000
_cell.length_b   1.000
_cell.length_c   1.000
_cell.angle_alpha   90.00
_cell.angle_beta   90.00
_cell.angle_gamma   90.00
#
_symmetry.space_group_name_H-M   'P 1'
#
loop_
_entity.id
_entity.type
_entity.pdbx_description
1 polymer ?
#
loop_
_entity_poly.entity_id
_entity_poly.type
_entity_poly.pdbx_seq_one_letter_code
_entity_poly.pdbx_strand_id
1 'polypeptide(L)'
;MLNLIAFGQGVNFEHITFDEALAKAKAENKLVFMDCYTSWCGPCKYMTETIFPQEKAGEFFNPKFVCVKFDMEKGEGPELAKRFGVRAYPTFLILRPDGTVQHKIVGGGDLDKFIAKVEKGLNEKTSLDYLNKIYEKGKMNKKQLMTYSVVLNEAYEKDKSEKVGKELDAVLKEKDKMKKEYWPILERSPYGSDNFKLVLNNIGTFNKNIGKENVDKYLTSCYKNAINNTMRPNTKEPLKVLQQIQEELTKLDLADQATLTRSLELNQACLEKNINKVIELAGQVESNKNGELWSIFNAINSVRGNISKEDLNKIIVLEDKFLGFADENGKTYIKNYFENLKIAAHVGVYFQDLSYEDALAKAKQQGRKLFIDCYTTWCGPCKYMSETVFKQEKVGDFLNLNFICLKYDMEKGEGPELAKKFGVRAYPTFVIVNPDGTIRHKLVGGGEGEQFIERVKESFDDNKALGVLDAKYNNGDRDKAFLAQYAQVMVANYDPNAKAIVDELLKISTDEEKLSEDYWFIFGNSELSPKDSEAAKFLIDNRSKFNETIGKEKVDNRLSEGLFREILMVIAGRGQKTDVKRLDAIGREVKALKLSNEKTLLSSLAIAKAVKTENIDKILAACEKELPKLGKDSQMIAYYLSGSLAKANDTQKARWQKIIQTNTEK
;
A
#
# COMPACT_ATOMS: atom_id res chain seq x y z
N MET A 1 -64.50 -32.62 12.53
CA MET A 1 -63.61 -31.69 11.79
C MET A 1 -62.19 -32.07 12.14
N LEU A 2 -61.49 -32.75 11.22
CA LEU A 2 -60.06 -33.03 11.35
C LEU A 2 -59.29 -31.72 11.16
N ASN A 3 -58.54 -31.28 12.17
CA ASN A 3 -57.56 -30.21 12.03
C ASN A 3 -56.39 -30.73 11.21
N LEU A 4 -56.31 -30.32 9.94
CA LEU A 4 -55.07 -30.41 9.17
C LEU A 4 -54.05 -29.43 9.78
N ILE A 5 -53.03 -29.98 10.43
CA ILE A 5 -51.83 -29.22 10.77
C ILE A 5 -51.00 -29.13 9.48
N ALA A 6 -50.88 -27.92 8.94
CA ALA A 6 -49.93 -27.63 7.87
C ALA A 6 -48.50 -27.91 8.38
N PHE A 7 -47.79 -28.82 7.72
CA PHE A 7 -46.36 -29.06 7.97
C PHE A 7 -45.59 -27.79 7.57
N GLY A 8 -45.19 -26.99 8.57
CA GLY A 8 -44.50 -25.72 8.36
C GLY A 8 -43.01 -25.91 8.02
N GLN A 9 -42.54 -25.12 7.05
CA GLN A 9 -41.13 -24.86 6.81
C GLN A 9 -40.49 -24.20 8.05
N GLY A 10 -39.52 -24.86 8.69
CA GLY A 10 -38.69 -24.28 9.75
C GLY A 10 -39.36 -23.97 11.11
N VAL A 11 -38.61 -23.32 12.01
CA VAL A 11 -39.10 -22.87 13.32
C VAL A 11 -40.05 -21.69 13.15
N ASN A 12 -41.26 -21.80 13.72
CA ASN A 12 -42.29 -20.77 13.68
C ASN A 12 -42.05 -19.73 14.78
N PHE A 13 -41.31 -18.66 14.47
CA PHE A 13 -41.14 -17.53 15.37
C PHE A 13 -42.33 -16.59 15.30
N GLU A 14 -43.03 -16.44 16.42
CA GLU A 14 -44.19 -15.57 16.54
C GLU A 14 -43.79 -14.11 16.82
N HIS A 15 -44.55 -13.19 16.25
CA HIS A 15 -44.39 -11.75 16.43
C HIS A 15 -45.41 -11.23 17.45
N ILE A 16 -45.19 -11.58 18.71
CA ILE A 16 -46.02 -11.20 19.87
C ILE A 16 -45.14 -10.58 20.96
N THR A 17 -45.73 -9.81 21.86
CA THR A 17 -45.04 -9.23 23.03
C THR A 17 -44.55 -10.33 23.98
N PHE A 18 -43.59 -9.99 24.84
CA PHE A 18 -43.07 -10.96 25.81
C PHE A 18 -44.17 -11.51 26.74
N ASP A 19 -45.08 -10.65 27.20
CA ASP A 19 -46.18 -11.04 28.08
C ASP A 19 -47.23 -11.93 27.37
N GLU A 20 -47.52 -11.66 26.10
CA GLU A 20 -48.36 -12.53 25.27
C GLU A 20 -47.73 -13.90 25.06
N ALA A 21 -46.41 -13.96 24.87
CA ALA A 21 -45.69 -15.22 24.75
C ALA A 21 -45.80 -16.08 26.03
N LEU A 22 -45.70 -15.46 27.21
CA LEU A 22 -45.89 -16.14 28.49
C LEU A 22 -47.34 -16.60 28.68
N ALA A 23 -48.32 -15.75 28.36
CA ALA A 23 -49.74 -16.09 28.44
C ALA A 23 -50.09 -17.27 27.52
N LYS A 24 -49.58 -17.26 26.29
CA LYS A 24 -49.76 -18.33 25.31
C LYS A 24 -49.07 -19.63 25.75
N ALA A 25 -47.83 -19.53 26.24
CA ALA A 25 -47.10 -20.68 26.77
C ALA A 25 -47.85 -21.35 27.94
N LYS A 26 -48.48 -20.54 28.81
CA LYS A 26 -49.34 -21.02 29.89
C LYS A 26 -50.60 -21.72 29.37
N ALA A 27 -51.26 -21.14 28.36
CA ALA A 27 -52.47 -21.69 27.77
C ALA A 27 -52.22 -23.01 27.01
N GLU A 28 -51.07 -23.12 26.34
CA GLU A 28 -50.69 -24.30 25.55
C GLU A 28 -49.89 -25.33 26.35
N ASN A 29 -49.59 -25.06 27.62
CA ASN A 29 -48.71 -25.88 28.47
C ASN A 29 -47.35 -26.16 27.82
N LYS A 30 -46.74 -25.11 27.24
CA LYS A 30 -45.42 -25.14 26.59
C LYS A 30 -44.43 -24.25 27.32
N LEU A 31 -43.14 -24.43 27.04
CA LEU A 31 -42.10 -23.47 27.42
C LEU A 31 -41.99 -22.36 26.36
N VAL A 32 -41.35 -21.25 26.69
CA VAL A 32 -40.98 -20.23 25.70
C VAL A 32 -39.54 -20.46 25.26
N PHE A 33 -39.30 -20.51 23.95
CA PHE A 33 -37.97 -20.44 23.37
C PHE A 33 -37.78 -19.03 22.81
N MET A 34 -36.86 -18.26 23.42
CA MET A 34 -36.62 -16.87 23.05
C MET A 34 -35.22 -16.71 22.43
N ASP A 35 -35.18 -16.29 21.16
CA ASP A 35 -33.96 -15.87 20.47
C ASP A 35 -33.68 -14.39 20.73
N CYS A 36 -32.61 -14.12 21.47
CA CYS A 36 -32.12 -12.78 21.78
C CYS A 36 -31.00 -12.41 20.81
N TYR A 37 -31.31 -11.55 19.83
CA TYR A 37 -30.42 -11.21 18.72
C TYR A 37 -30.17 -9.71 18.60
N THR A 38 -29.27 -9.33 17.69
CA THR A 38 -29.12 -7.96 17.17
C THR A 38 -29.00 -7.98 15.65
N SER A 39 -29.43 -6.91 14.97
CA SER A 39 -29.47 -6.88 13.50
C SER A 39 -28.09 -6.95 12.82
N TRP A 40 -27.02 -6.59 13.52
CA TRP A 40 -25.65 -6.58 13.01
C TRP A 40 -24.88 -7.88 13.33
N CYS A 41 -25.43 -8.77 14.15
CA CYS A 41 -24.78 -10.00 14.57
C CYS A 41 -24.73 -11.06 13.45
N GLY A 42 -23.53 -11.30 12.89
CA GLY A 42 -23.30 -12.30 11.84
C GLY A 42 -23.76 -13.73 12.22
N PRO A 43 -23.36 -14.27 13.39
CA PRO A 43 -23.84 -15.59 13.83
C PRO A 43 -25.37 -15.68 14.03
N CYS A 44 -26.03 -14.58 14.38
CA CYS A 44 -27.49 -14.51 14.54
C CYS A 44 -28.19 -14.65 13.18
N LYS A 45 -27.65 -13.98 12.15
CA LYS A 45 -28.11 -14.13 10.77
C LYS A 45 -27.94 -15.56 10.28
N TYR A 46 -26.79 -16.18 10.53
CA TYR A 46 -26.57 -17.61 10.20
C TYR A 46 -27.63 -18.53 10.83
N MET A 47 -27.95 -18.33 12.12
CA MET A 47 -29.01 -19.12 12.76
C MET A 47 -30.38 -18.89 12.11
N THR A 48 -30.73 -17.64 11.82
CA THR A 48 -32.03 -17.27 11.22
C THR A 48 -32.18 -17.71 9.76
N GLU A 49 -31.12 -17.61 8.97
CA GLU A 49 -31.15 -17.83 7.52
C GLU A 49 -30.79 -19.27 7.12
N THR A 50 -30.01 -19.98 7.96
CA THR A 50 -29.50 -21.31 7.62
C THR A 50 -29.96 -22.41 8.56
N ILE A 51 -30.12 -22.14 9.86
CA ILE A 51 -30.38 -23.19 10.86
C ILE A 51 -31.88 -23.35 11.13
N PHE A 52 -32.55 -22.28 11.55
CA PHE A 52 -33.97 -22.31 11.90
C PHE A 52 -34.93 -22.56 10.72
N PRO A 53 -34.60 -22.26 9.45
CA PRO A 53 -35.45 -22.64 8.31
C PRO A 53 -35.45 -24.14 8.00
N GLN A 54 -34.53 -24.93 8.57
CA GLN A 54 -34.48 -26.38 8.32
C GLN A 54 -35.71 -27.08 8.87
N GLU A 55 -36.27 -28.02 8.11
CA GLU A 55 -37.46 -28.80 8.48
C GLU A 55 -37.30 -29.48 9.86
N LYS A 56 -36.16 -30.13 10.07
CA LYS A 56 -35.79 -30.76 11.35
C LYS A 56 -35.84 -29.79 12.54
N ALA A 57 -35.53 -28.51 12.32
CA ALA A 57 -35.64 -27.50 13.37
C ALA A 57 -37.13 -27.24 13.70
N GLY A 58 -37.96 -27.03 12.67
CA GLY A 58 -39.41 -26.86 12.86
C GLY A 58 -40.06 -28.02 13.61
N GLU A 59 -39.77 -29.25 13.18
CA GLU A 59 -40.25 -30.48 13.84
C GLU A 59 -39.83 -30.58 15.30
N PHE A 60 -38.63 -30.09 15.63
CA PHE A 60 -38.13 -30.12 17.00
C PHE A 60 -38.73 -29.03 17.89
N PHE A 61 -38.73 -27.78 17.43
CA PHE A 61 -39.06 -26.61 18.25
C PHE A 61 -40.57 -26.35 18.36
N ASN A 62 -41.30 -26.34 17.23
CA ASN A 62 -42.71 -25.93 17.17
C ASN A 62 -43.66 -26.74 18.10
N PRO A 63 -43.51 -28.06 18.29
CA PRO A 63 -44.38 -28.80 19.20
C PRO A 63 -44.04 -28.57 20.69
N LYS A 64 -42.83 -28.08 21.02
CA LYS A 64 -42.34 -27.99 22.40
C LYS A 64 -42.36 -26.58 22.97
N PHE A 65 -42.33 -25.57 22.11
CA PHE A 65 -42.16 -24.18 22.51
C PHE A 65 -43.18 -23.25 21.86
N VAL A 66 -43.47 -22.15 22.57
CA VAL A 66 -43.82 -20.89 21.94
C VAL A 66 -42.51 -20.20 21.57
N CYS A 67 -42.18 -20.13 20.28
CA CYS A 67 -40.93 -19.57 19.79
C CYS A 67 -41.10 -18.08 19.50
N VAL A 68 -40.26 -17.24 20.10
CA VAL A 68 -40.25 -15.79 19.89
C VAL A 68 -38.82 -15.30 19.70
N LYS A 69 -38.67 -14.15 19.05
CA LYS A 69 -37.36 -13.52 18.88
C LYS A 69 -37.45 -12.02 19.10
N PHE A 70 -36.48 -11.46 19.82
CA PHE A 70 -36.43 -10.05 20.14
C PHE A 70 -35.06 -9.47 19.78
N ASP A 71 -35.07 -8.36 19.05
CA ASP A 71 -33.89 -7.54 18.83
C ASP A 71 -33.59 -6.83 20.14
N MET A 72 -32.49 -7.19 20.81
CA MET A 72 -32.14 -6.72 22.15
C MET A 72 -31.81 -5.22 22.21
N GLU A 73 -31.76 -4.54 21.05
CA GLU A 73 -31.53 -3.10 20.95
C GLU A 73 -32.81 -2.31 20.53
N LYS A 74 -33.95 -2.98 20.30
CA LYS A 74 -35.19 -2.34 19.83
C LYS A 74 -36.44 -2.84 20.57
N GLY A 75 -37.49 -2.01 20.59
CA GLY A 75 -38.76 -2.37 21.22
C GLY A 75 -38.60 -2.74 22.70
N GLU A 76 -39.17 -3.87 23.13
CA GLU A 76 -39.02 -4.43 24.48
C GLU A 76 -37.61 -5.01 24.75
N GLY A 77 -36.81 -5.19 23.71
CA GLY A 77 -35.50 -5.84 23.74
C GLY A 77 -34.52 -5.30 24.79
N PRO A 78 -34.30 -3.97 24.91
CA PRO A 78 -33.36 -3.42 25.90
C PRO A 78 -33.72 -3.76 27.35
N GLU A 79 -35.01 -3.78 27.68
CA GLU A 79 -35.49 -4.16 29.01
C GLU A 79 -35.34 -5.66 29.25
N LEU A 80 -35.65 -6.48 28.25
CA LEU A 80 -35.45 -7.93 28.29
C LEU A 80 -33.95 -8.29 28.42
N ALA A 81 -33.07 -7.59 27.70
CA ALA A 81 -31.63 -7.78 27.77
C ALA A 81 -31.09 -7.53 29.18
N LYS A 82 -31.56 -6.46 29.83
CA LYS A 82 -31.24 -6.14 31.24
C LYS A 82 -31.84 -7.17 32.19
N ARG A 83 -33.11 -7.55 32.02
CA ARG A 83 -33.82 -8.52 32.85
C ARG A 83 -33.14 -9.89 32.86
N PHE A 84 -32.66 -10.36 31.72
CA PHE A 84 -32.10 -11.71 31.56
C PHE A 84 -30.56 -11.75 31.49
N GLY A 85 -29.90 -10.60 31.64
CA GLY A 85 -28.43 -10.50 31.61
C GLY A 85 -27.84 -10.99 30.28
N VAL A 86 -28.39 -10.55 29.15
CA VAL A 86 -27.89 -10.86 27.82
C VAL A 86 -26.64 -10.00 27.56
N ARG A 87 -25.48 -10.64 27.42
CA ARG A 87 -24.17 -9.96 27.27
C ARG A 87 -23.41 -10.36 25.99
N ALA A 88 -23.96 -11.29 25.23
CA ALA A 88 -23.38 -11.83 24.00
C ALA A 88 -24.50 -12.33 23.09
N TYR A 89 -24.25 -12.35 21.78
CA TYR A 89 -25.26 -12.69 20.77
C TYR A 89 -24.77 -13.81 19.83
N PRO A 90 -25.67 -14.70 19.39
CA PRO A 90 -27.04 -14.86 19.88
C PRO A 90 -27.06 -15.45 21.30
N THR A 91 -28.05 -15.07 22.10
CA THR A 91 -28.41 -15.76 23.36
C THR A 91 -29.79 -16.37 23.20
N PHE A 92 -29.94 -17.64 23.56
CA PHE A 92 -31.21 -18.34 23.52
C PHE A 92 -31.65 -18.68 24.94
N LEU A 93 -32.88 -18.31 25.28
CA LEU A 93 -33.46 -18.58 26.60
C LEU A 93 -34.59 -19.59 26.47
N ILE A 94 -34.60 -20.56 27.38
CA ILE A 94 -35.75 -21.43 27.63
C ILE A 94 -36.40 -20.92 28.91
N LEU A 95 -37.63 -20.44 28.80
CA LEU A 95 -38.36 -19.83 29.91
C LEU A 95 -39.61 -20.65 30.23
N ARG A 96 -39.95 -20.68 31.52
CA ARG A 96 -41.23 -21.23 31.99
C ARG A 96 -42.36 -20.23 31.75
N PRO A 97 -43.63 -20.68 31.75
CA PRO A 97 -44.78 -19.77 31.60
C PRO A 97 -44.89 -18.67 32.67
N ASP A 98 -44.21 -18.81 33.80
CA ASP A 98 -44.10 -17.78 34.84
C ASP A 98 -43.01 -16.72 34.58
N GLY A 99 -42.30 -16.84 33.45
CA GLY A 99 -41.22 -15.95 33.05
C GLY A 99 -39.86 -16.22 33.71
N THR A 100 -39.73 -17.31 34.48
CA THR A 100 -38.44 -17.72 35.05
C THR A 100 -37.56 -18.44 34.03
N VAL A 101 -36.24 -18.20 34.09
CA VAL A 101 -35.28 -18.87 33.21
C VAL A 101 -35.08 -20.32 33.66
N GLN A 102 -35.32 -21.27 32.76
CA GLN A 102 -34.98 -22.67 32.95
C GLN A 102 -33.58 -22.98 32.42
N HIS A 103 -33.26 -22.46 31.23
CA HIS A 103 -31.97 -22.70 30.58
C HIS A 103 -31.53 -21.51 29.72
N LYS A 104 -30.22 -21.41 29.50
CA LYS A 104 -29.57 -20.35 28.72
C LYS A 104 -28.48 -20.96 27.86
N ILE A 105 -28.46 -20.59 26.59
CA ILE A 105 -27.44 -21.01 25.61
C ILE A 105 -26.90 -19.75 24.93
N VAL A 106 -25.59 -19.62 24.85
CA VAL A 106 -24.91 -18.50 24.19
C VAL A 106 -24.11 -19.04 23.02
N GLY A 107 -24.30 -18.43 21.85
CA GLY A 107 -23.68 -18.82 20.59
C GLY A 107 -24.48 -19.86 19.80
N GLY A 108 -24.54 -19.66 18.48
CA GLY A 108 -25.16 -20.56 17.52
C GLY A 108 -24.22 -21.66 17.02
N GLY A 109 -24.67 -22.42 16.03
CA GLY A 109 -23.88 -23.45 15.37
C GLY A 109 -24.74 -24.44 14.58
N ASP A 110 -24.14 -25.58 14.26
CA ASP A 110 -24.81 -26.72 13.61
C ASP A 110 -26.09 -27.16 14.36
N LEU A 111 -27.13 -27.52 13.60
CA LEU A 111 -28.46 -27.79 14.13
C LEU A 111 -28.48 -28.92 15.15
N ASP A 112 -27.79 -30.03 14.89
CA ASP A 112 -27.85 -31.22 15.75
C ASP A 112 -27.15 -30.96 17.08
N LYS A 113 -26.01 -30.27 17.03
CA LYS A 113 -25.33 -29.81 18.25
C LYS A 113 -26.15 -28.78 19.01
N PHE A 114 -26.88 -27.90 18.31
CA PHE A 114 -27.73 -26.90 18.92
C PHE A 114 -28.94 -27.54 19.62
N ILE A 115 -29.64 -28.46 18.95
CA ILE A 115 -30.74 -29.26 19.52
C ILE A 115 -30.28 -29.99 20.79
N ALA A 116 -29.10 -30.63 20.76
CA ALA A 116 -28.57 -31.32 21.93
C ALA A 116 -28.37 -30.40 23.16
N LYS A 117 -28.05 -29.11 22.96
CA LYS A 117 -28.01 -28.12 24.05
C LYS A 117 -29.41 -27.80 24.57
N VAL A 118 -30.37 -27.62 23.66
CA VAL A 118 -31.77 -27.35 24.02
C VAL A 118 -32.39 -28.52 24.78
N GLU A 119 -32.10 -29.76 24.40
CA GLU A 119 -32.56 -30.97 25.11
C GLU A 119 -32.05 -31.04 26.55
N LYS A 120 -30.81 -30.62 26.83
CA LYS A 120 -30.32 -30.48 28.22
C LYS A 120 -31.14 -29.45 29.00
N GLY A 121 -31.54 -28.37 28.34
CA GLY A 121 -32.39 -27.35 28.95
C GLY A 121 -33.82 -27.82 29.20
N LEU A 122 -34.37 -28.67 28.34
CA LEU A 122 -35.70 -29.27 28.49
C LEU A 122 -35.76 -30.29 29.63
N ASN A 123 -34.70 -31.06 29.83
CA ASN A 123 -34.63 -32.00 30.94
C ASN A 123 -34.36 -31.24 32.24
N GLU A 124 -35.33 -31.27 33.17
CA GLU A 124 -35.24 -30.57 34.45
C GLU A 124 -33.93 -30.87 35.18
N LYS A 125 -33.46 -32.13 35.19
CA LYS A 125 -32.26 -32.56 35.92
C LYS A 125 -30.95 -32.07 35.31
N THR A 126 -30.99 -31.52 34.10
CA THR A 126 -29.82 -30.97 33.38
C THR A 126 -29.99 -29.50 33.02
N SER A 127 -31.12 -28.90 33.37
CA SER A 127 -31.38 -27.46 33.17
C SER A 127 -30.44 -26.60 34.01
N LEU A 128 -30.21 -25.35 33.58
CA LEU A 128 -29.26 -24.45 34.24
C LEU A 128 -29.78 -24.10 35.64
N ASP A 129 -31.07 -23.80 35.74
CA ASP A 129 -31.75 -23.48 36.99
C ASP A 129 -31.65 -24.62 38.02
N TYR A 130 -31.96 -25.86 37.62
CA TYR A 130 -31.84 -27.00 38.52
C TYR A 130 -30.41 -27.23 39.00
N LEU A 131 -29.43 -27.17 38.08
CA LEU A 131 -28.04 -27.40 38.45
C LEU A 131 -27.51 -26.30 39.37
N ASN A 132 -27.89 -25.03 39.15
CA ASN A 132 -27.61 -23.95 40.11
C ASN A 132 -28.15 -24.29 41.51
N LYS A 133 -29.43 -24.68 41.62
CA LYS A 133 -30.09 -25.00 42.90
C LYS A 133 -29.48 -26.20 43.62
N ILE A 134 -29.03 -27.22 42.89
CA ILE A 134 -28.36 -28.38 43.50
C ILE A 134 -26.94 -28.02 43.95
N TYR A 135 -26.24 -27.18 43.18
CA TYR A 135 -24.90 -26.73 43.51
C TYR A 135 -24.88 -25.88 44.78
N GLU A 136 -25.83 -24.95 44.94
CA GLU A 136 -26.01 -24.12 46.14
C GLU A 136 -26.24 -24.96 47.41
N LYS A 137 -26.82 -26.17 47.27
CA LYS A 137 -27.04 -27.12 48.38
C LYS A 137 -25.81 -27.98 48.70
N GLY A 138 -24.72 -27.87 47.95
CA GLY A 138 -23.47 -28.62 48.15
C GLY A 138 -23.54 -30.13 47.84
N LYS A 139 -24.55 -30.59 47.09
CA LYS A 139 -24.82 -32.04 46.88
C LYS A 139 -24.63 -32.48 45.42
N MET A 140 -23.47 -32.26 44.82
CA MET A 140 -23.18 -32.74 43.47
C MET A 140 -22.22 -33.93 43.45
N ASN A 141 -22.58 -34.99 42.73
CA ASN A 141 -21.67 -36.06 42.35
C ASN A 141 -20.89 -35.69 41.06
N LYS A 142 -19.93 -36.53 40.67
CA LYS A 142 -19.06 -36.32 39.50
C LYS A 142 -19.83 -36.03 38.20
N LYS A 143 -20.92 -36.78 37.95
CA LYS A 143 -21.74 -36.61 36.75
C LYS A 143 -22.50 -35.29 36.76
N GLN A 144 -22.97 -34.86 37.93
CA GLN A 144 -23.65 -33.58 38.10
C GLN A 144 -22.67 -32.41 37.91
N LEU A 145 -21.49 -32.48 38.52
CA LEU A 145 -20.43 -31.48 38.34
C LEU A 145 -19.99 -31.37 36.87
N MET A 146 -19.80 -32.49 36.17
CA MET A 146 -19.53 -32.51 34.73
C MET A 146 -20.62 -31.81 33.93
N THR A 147 -21.87 -32.23 34.14
CA THR A 147 -23.02 -31.68 33.41
C THR A 147 -23.13 -30.18 33.66
N TYR A 148 -22.94 -29.76 34.91
CA TYR A 148 -23.02 -28.36 35.30
C TYR A 148 -21.90 -27.51 34.72
N SER A 149 -20.66 -28.02 34.70
CA SER A 149 -19.55 -27.34 34.02
C SER A 149 -19.85 -27.12 32.52
N VAL A 150 -20.40 -28.14 31.84
CA VAL A 150 -20.79 -28.01 30.42
C VAL A 150 -21.90 -26.97 30.24
N VAL A 151 -22.94 -27.02 31.06
CA VAL A 151 -24.09 -26.10 31.00
C VAL A 151 -23.68 -24.66 31.31
N LEU A 152 -22.79 -24.43 32.29
CA LEU A 152 -22.27 -23.10 32.61
C LEU A 152 -21.45 -22.51 31.46
N ASN A 153 -20.62 -23.32 30.80
CA ASN A 153 -19.90 -22.91 29.59
C ASN A 153 -20.87 -22.54 28.46
N GLU A 154 -21.90 -23.38 28.23
CA GLU A 154 -22.93 -23.13 27.23
C GLU A 154 -23.76 -21.88 27.54
N ALA A 155 -23.93 -21.53 28.81
CA ALA A 155 -24.63 -20.32 29.27
C ALA A 155 -23.75 -19.05 29.35
N TYR A 156 -22.45 -19.16 29.03
CA TYR A 156 -21.46 -18.09 29.17
C TYR A 156 -21.23 -17.60 30.62
N GLU A 157 -21.39 -18.49 31.60
CA GLU A 157 -21.19 -18.22 33.03
C GLU A 157 -19.75 -18.57 33.45
N LYS A 158 -18.77 -17.80 32.94
CA LYS A 158 -17.33 -18.12 33.03
C LYS A 158 -16.83 -18.37 34.45
N ASP A 159 -17.05 -17.44 35.38
CA ASP A 159 -16.50 -17.54 36.75
C ASP A 159 -17.02 -18.78 37.49
N LYS A 160 -18.33 -19.07 37.34
CA LYS A 160 -18.94 -20.28 37.89
C LYS A 160 -18.40 -21.52 37.19
N SER A 161 -18.27 -21.49 35.87
CA SER A 161 -17.74 -22.61 35.08
C SER A 161 -16.34 -22.99 35.52
N GLU A 162 -15.46 -22.01 35.73
CA GLU A 162 -14.09 -22.23 36.22
C GLU A 162 -14.08 -22.84 37.63
N LYS A 163 -14.91 -22.31 38.53
CA LYS A 163 -15.03 -22.85 39.90
C LYS A 163 -15.49 -24.30 39.90
N VAL A 164 -16.57 -24.60 39.18
CA VAL A 164 -17.12 -25.95 39.08
C VAL A 164 -16.16 -26.89 38.36
N GLY A 165 -15.43 -26.39 37.35
CA GLY A 165 -14.37 -27.14 36.67
C GLY A 165 -13.26 -27.57 37.63
N LYS A 166 -12.78 -26.67 38.50
CA LYS A 166 -11.77 -26.99 39.52
C LYS A 166 -12.27 -28.03 40.53
N GLU A 167 -13.51 -27.90 40.99
CA GLU A 167 -14.12 -28.87 41.90
C GLU A 167 -14.25 -30.25 41.25
N LEU A 168 -14.64 -30.28 39.98
CA LEU A 168 -14.72 -31.50 39.21
C LEU A 168 -13.34 -32.15 39.02
N ASP A 169 -12.34 -31.37 38.62
CA ASP A 169 -10.97 -31.86 38.45
C ASP A 169 -10.39 -32.43 39.75
N ALA A 170 -10.73 -31.85 40.91
CA ALA A 170 -10.29 -32.35 42.22
C ALA A 170 -10.87 -33.73 42.58
N VAL A 171 -12.04 -34.11 42.02
CA VAL A 171 -12.69 -35.40 42.30
C VAL A 171 -12.50 -36.43 41.19
N LEU A 172 -12.12 -36.02 39.98
CA LEU A 172 -11.88 -36.92 38.86
C LEU A 172 -10.50 -37.58 38.93
N LYS A 173 -10.49 -38.91 38.85
CA LYS A 173 -9.25 -39.67 38.61
C LYS A 173 -9.02 -39.79 37.11
N GLU A 174 -7.80 -40.06 36.67
CA GLU A 174 -7.49 -40.26 35.23
C GLU A 174 -8.39 -41.32 34.57
N LYS A 175 -8.62 -42.45 35.27
CA LYS A 175 -9.55 -43.50 34.81
C LYS A 175 -10.99 -43.02 34.63
N ASP A 176 -11.41 -42.00 35.39
CA ASP A 176 -12.72 -41.40 35.21
C ASP A 176 -12.70 -40.52 33.95
N LYS A 177 -11.71 -39.65 33.81
CA LYS A 177 -11.55 -38.76 32.63
C LYS A 177 -11.55 -39.51 31.29
N MET A 178 -11.06 -40.75 31.25
CA MET A 178 -11.05 -41.57 30.04
C MET A 178 -12.43 -42.13 29.62
N LYS A 179 -13.49 -41.96 30.41
CA LYS A 179 -14.83 -42.43 30.07
C LYS A 179 -15.55 -41.45 29.14
N LYS A 180 -16.42 -42.00 28.28
CA LYS A 180 -17.24 -41.22 27.32
C LYS A 180 -18.01 -40.08 27.95
N GLU A 181 -18.49 -40.25 29.18
CA GLU A 181 -19.26 -39.25 29.90
C GLU A 181 -18.49 -37.96 30.22
N TYR A 182 -17.16 -37.98 30.29
CA TYR A 182 -16.35 -36.78 30.60
C TYR A 182 -15.68 -36.17 29.37
N TRP A 183 -15.81 -36.79 28.19
CA TRP A 183 -15.25 -36.28 26.93
C TRP A 183 -15.56 -34.80 26.64
N PRO A 184 -16.78 -34.28 26.92
CA PRO A 184 -17.09 -32.86 26.67
C PRO A 184 -16.16 -31.85 27.36
N ILE A 185 -15.47 -32.25 28.42
CA ILE A 185 -14.49 -31.39 29.12
C ILE A 185 -13.13 -31.47 28.43
N LEU A 186 -12.74 -32.67 27.99
CA LEU A 186 -11.46 -32.91 27.33
C LEU A 186 -11.44 -32.30 25.94
N GLU A 187 -12.51 -32.42 25.16
CA GLU A 187 -12.57 -31.94 23.77
C GLU A 187 -12.51 -30.41 23.63
N ARG A 188 -12.58 -29.68 24.75
CA ARG A 188 -12.45 -28.22 24.84
C ARG A 188 -11.09 -27.78 25.38
N SER A 189 -10.24 -28.72 25.79
CA SER A 189 -8.95 -28.41 26.40
C SER A 189 -7.95 -27.95 25.34
N PRO A 190 -7.13 -26.92 25.60
CA PRO A 190 -6.18 -26.43 24.61
C PRO A 190 -4.96 -27.35 24.49
N TYR A 191 -4.23 -27.21 23.38
CA TYR A 191 -2.92 -27.82 23.17
C TYR A 191 -1.98 -27.57 24.37
N GLY A 192 -1.22 -28.60 24.76
CA GLY A 192 -0.24 -28.52 25.85
C GLY A 192 -0.82 -28.61 27.28
N SER A 193 -2.15 -28.53 27.45
CA SER A 193 -2.79 -28.74 28.76
C SER A 193 -2.65 -30.18 29.26
N ASP A 194 -2.85 -30.39 30.57
CA ASP A 194 -2.78 -31.74 31.16
C ASP A 194 -3.86 -32.68 30.59
N ASN A 195 -5.05 -32.16 30.30
CA ASN A 195 -6.11 -32.92 29.63
C ASN A 195 -5.73 -33.27 28.18
N PHE A 196 -5.08 -32.37 27.44
CA PHE A 196 -4.54 -32.68 26.12
C PHE A 196 -3.49 -33.79 26.18
N LYS A 197 -2.52 -33.70 27.09
CA LYS A 197 -1.49 -34.73 27.31
C LYS A 197 -2.11 -36.06 27.72
N LEU A 198 -3.15 -36.05 28.56
CA LEU A 198 -3.88 -37.26 28.94
C LEU A 198 -4.49 -37.96 27.71
N VAL A 199 -5.13 -37.19 26.81
CA VAL A 199 -5.68 -37.73 25.56
C VAL A 199 -4.56 -38.29 24.69
N LEU A 200 -3.50 -37.50 24.46
CA LEU A 200 -2.36 -37.86 23.62
C LEU A 200 -1.66 -39.15 24.10
N ASN A 201 -1.51 -39.33 25.42
CA ASN A 201 -0.86 -40.50 26.00
C ASN A 201 -1.76 -41.76 26.05
N ASN A 202 -3.08 -41.62 25.82
CA ASN A 202 -4.06 -42.70 25.96
C ASN A 202 -5.00 -42.84 24.75
N ILE A 203 -4.52 -42.48 23.55
CA ILE A 203 -5.33 -42.44 22.31
C ILE A 203 -6.07 -43.75 22.05
N GLY A 204 -5.44 -44.91 22.24
CA GLY A 204 -6.11 -46.20 22.03
C GLY A 204 -7.36 -46.37 22.90
N THR A 205 -7.29 -45.93 24.16
CA THR A 205 -8.42 -45.96 25.10
C THR A 205 -9.50 -44.97 24.71
N PHE A 206 -9.12 -43.74 24.34
CA PHE A 206 -10.09 -42.72 23.89
C PHE A 206 -10.75 -43.10 22.56
N ASN A 207 -10.01 -43.65 21.60
CA ASN A 207 -10.57 -44.15 20.35
C ASN A 207 -11.62 -45.24 20.61
N LYS A 208 -11.36 -46.15 21.54
CA LYS A 208 -12.32 -47.18 21.95
C LYS A 208 -13.56 -46.61 22.63
N ASN A 209 -13.39 -45.62 23.52
CA ASN A 209 -14.49 -45.12 24.35
C ASN A 209 -15.32 -44.02 23.67
N ILE A 210 -14.70 -43.19 22.82
CA ILE A 210 -15.26 -41.96 22.24
C ILE A 210 -15.51 -42.12 20.73
N GLY A 211 -14.72 -42.95 20.07
CA GLY A 211 -14.64 -43.08 18.62
C GLY A 211 -13.48 -42.26 18.05
N LYS A 212 -12.71 -42.89 17.17
CA LYS A 212 -11.50 -42.30 16.54
C LYS A 212 -11.77 -40.95 15.88
N GLU A 213 -12.87 -40.82 15.15
CA GLU A 213 -13.22 -39.57 14.44
C GLU A 213 -13.31 -38.35 15.38
N ASN A 214 -13.88 -38.53 16.58
CA ASN A 214 -14.02 -37.44 17.55
C ASN A 214 -12.67 -37.05 18.17
N VAL A 215 -11.84 -38.06 18.47
CA VAL A 215 -10.49 -37.86 19.01
C VAL A 215 -9.61 -37.17 17.97
N ASP A 216 -9.64 -37.64 16.72
CA ASP A 216 -8.90 -37.05 15.61
C ASP A 216 -9.30 -35.58 15.39
N LYS A 217 -10.60 -35.27 15.34
CA LYS A 217 -11.08 -33.88 15.21
C LYS A 217 -10.55 -32.98 16.31
N TYR A 218 -10.57 -33.46 17.56
CA TYR A 218 -10.04 -32.72 18.70
C TYR A 218 -8.52 -32.48 18.58
N LEU A 219 -7.75 -33.52 18.31
CA LEU A 219 -6.30 -33.44 18.17
C LEU A 219 -5.90 -32.54 17.00
N THR A 220 -6.52 -32.72 15.82
CA THR A 220 -6.32 -31.87 14.65
C THR A 220 -6.59 -30.40 14.98
N SER A 221 -7.69 -30.10 15.68
CA SER A 221 -7.99 -28.73 16.10
C SER A 221 -6.93 -28.16 17.05
N CYS A 222 -6.45 -28.96 18.02
CA CYS A 222 -5.40 -28.54 18.95
C CYS A 222 -4.10 -28.22 18.20
N TYR A 223 -3.65 -29.13 17.35
CA TYR A 223 -2.42 -28.96 16.56
C TYR A 223 -2.51 -27.79 15.60
N LYS A 224 -3.60 -27.66 14.84
CA LYS A 224 -3.82 -26.53 13.93
C LYS A 224 -3.77 -25.20 14.67
N ASN A 225 -4.42 -25.10 15.82
CA ASN A 225 -4.40 -23.88 16.63
C ASN A 225 -3.01 -23.59 17.19
N ALA A 226 -2.28 -24.61 17.66
CA ALA A 226 -0.93 -24.46 18.17
C ALA A 226 0.05 -24.00 17.08
N ILE A 227 0.01 -24.63 15.90
CA ILE A 227 0.80 -24.25 14.72
C ILE A 227 0.49 -22.80 14.33
N ASN A 228 -0.78 -22.42 14.20
CA ASN A 228 -1.14 -21.05 13.83
C ASN A 228 -0.69 -20.00 14.85
N ASN A 229 -0.67 -20.37 16.14
CA ASN A 229 -0.21 -19.47 17.19
C ASN A 229 1.29 -19.20 17.16
N THR A 230 2.10 -20.01 16.47
CA THR A 230 3.56 -19.78 16.37
C THR A 230 3.90 -18.54 15.55
N MET A 231 3.01 -18.12 14.64
CA MET A 231 3.18 -16.92 13.82
C MET A 231 2.65 -15.64 14.48
N ARG A 232 2.08 -15.73 15.70
CA ARG A 232 1.60 -14.55 16.42
C ARG A 232 2.78 -13.71 16.94
N PRO A 233 2.63 -12.38 16.99
CA PRO A 233 3.61 -11.52 17.64
C PRO A 233 3.85 -11.95 19.10
N ASN A 234 5.11 -11.90 19.54
CA ASN A 234 5.54 -12.22 20.91
C ASN A 234 5.34 -13.67 21.37
N THR A 235 5.05 -14.62 20.47
CA THR A 235 5.07 -16.04 20.84
C THR A 235 6.46 -16.44 21.33
N LYS A 236 6.53 -17.08 22.50
CA LYS A 236 7.78 -17.56 23.08
C LYS A 236 8.23 -18.84 22.38
N GLU A 237 9.49 -18.86 21.96
CA GLU A 237 10.16 -20.05 21.40
C GLU A 237 9.34 -20.80 20.33
N PRO A 238 8.81 -20.11 19.31
CA PRO A 238 7.86 -20.70 18.36
C PRO A 238 8.43 -21.89 17.59
N LEU A 239 9.74 -21.89 17.29
CA LEU A 239 10.42 -23.02 16.65
C LEU A 239 10.45 -24.27 17.54
N LYS A 240 10.61 -24.13 18.86
CA LYS A 240 10.56 -25.27 19.78
C LYS A 240 9.16 -25.88 19.83
N VAL A 241 8.12 -25.04 19.78
CA VAL A 241 6.73 -25.50 19.70
C VAL A 241 6.50 -26.29 18.41
N LEU A 242 6.96 -25.80 17.26
CA LEU A 242 6.84 -26.53 15.99
C LEU A 242 7.62 -27.86 16.03
N GLN A 243 8.84 -27.88 16.56
CA GLN A 243 9.62 -29.11 16.70
C GLN A 243 8.89 -30.14 17.57
N GLN A 244 8.34 -29.72 18.71
CA GLN A 244 7.57 -30.60 19.58
C GLN A 244 6.34 -31.17 18.86
N ILE A 245 5.58 -30.32 18.15
CA ILE A 245 4.42 -30.77 17.37
C ILE A 245 4.84 -31.76 16.29
N GLN A 246 5.94 -31.52 15.59
CA GLN A 246 6.47 -32.42 14.57
C GLN A 246 6.74 -33.81 15.17
N GLU A 247 7.46 -33.88 16.29
CA GLU A 247 7.76 -35.13 16.99
C GLU A 247 6.49 -35.85 17.46
N GLU A 248 5.49 -35.12 17.97
CA GLU A 248 4.21 -35.69 18.37
C GLU A 248 3.45 -36.26 17.17
N LEU A 249 3.35 -35.51 16.06
CA LEU A 249 2.64 -35.94 14.85
C LEU A 249 3.21 -37.22 14.24
N THR A 250 4.53 -37.48 14.36
CA THR A 250 5.13 -38.75 13.87
C THR A 250 4.58 -40.00 14.56
N LYS A 251 4.00 -39.85 15.76
CA LYS A 251 3.46 -40.96 16.57
C LYS A 251 1.95 -41.14 16.39
N LEU A 252 1.34 -40.31 15.55
CA LEU A 252 -0.10 -40.28 15.33
C LEU A 252 -0.44 -40.75 13.93
N ASP A 253 -1.68 -41.23 13.79
CA ASP A 253 -2.32 -41.58 12.52
C ASP A 253 -3.60 -40.74 12.43
N LEU A 254 -3.46 -39.46 12.05
CA LEU A 254 -4.58 -38.52 11.92
C LEU A 254 -5.00 -38.39 10.46
N ALA A 255 -6.30 -38.32 10.20
CA ALA A 255 -6.83 -38.13 8.84
C ALA A 255 -6.27 -36.87 8.13
N ASP A 256 -6.07 -35.77 8.88
CA ASP A 256 -5.59 -34.48 8.36
C ASP A 256 -4.08 -34.27 8.55
N GLN A 257 -3.32 -35.33 8.83
CA GLN A 257 -1.90 -35.24 9.18
C GLN A 257 -1.06 -34.53 8.12
N ALA A 258 -1.27 -34.82 6.84
CA ALA A 258 -0.55 -34.16 5.74
C ALA A 258 -0.76 -32.63 5.74
N THR A 259 -1.99 -32.16 6.02
CA THR A 259 -2.31 -30.73 6.08
C THR A 259 -1.63 -30.06 7.28
N LEU A 260 -1.59 -30.74 8.43
CA LEU A 260 -0.92 -30.25 9.63
C LEU A 260 0.60 -30.15 9.41
N THR A 261 1.23 -31.20 8.88
CA THR A 261 2.67 -31.23 8.58
C THR A 261 3.04 -30.11 7.62
N ARG A 262 2.27 -29.91 6.54
CA ARG A 262 2.51 -28.83 5.60
C ARG A 262 2.41 -27.44 6.25
N SER A 263 1.40 -27.22 7.08
CA SER A 263 1.23 -25.95 7.80
C SER A 263 2.37 -25.69 8.77
N LEU A 264 2.87 -26.75 9.43
CA LEU A 264 4.01 -26.71 10.31
C LEU A 264 5.29 -26.34 9.54
N GLU A 265 5.59 -27.04 8.45
CA GLU A 265 6.75 -26.77 7.60
C GLU A 265 6.74 -25.33 7.06
N LEU A 266 5.56 -24.83 6.68
CA LEU A 266 5.41 -23.46 6.19
C LEU A 266 5.73 -22.43 7.28
N ASN A 267 5.17 -22.60 8.48
CA ASN A 267 5.45 -21.69 9.61
C ASN A 267 6.92 -21.77 10.04
N GLN A 268 7.51 -22.97 10.04
CA GLN A 268 8.92 -23.16 10.33
C GLN A 268 9.78 -22.41 9.32
N ALA A 269 9.53 -22.59 8.02
CA ALA A 269 10.25 -21.88 6.96
C ALA A 269 10.13 -20.35 7.09
N CYS A 270 8.96 -19.84 7.49
CA CYS A 270 8.78 -18.41 7.73
C CYS A 270 9.61 -17.91 8.93
N LEU A 271 9.57 -18.62 10.05
CA LEU A 271 10.31 -18.27 11.28
C LEU A 271 11.83 -18.34 11.09
N GLU A 272 12.30 -19.30 10.29
CA GLU A 272 13.71 -19.44 9.89
C GLU A 272 14.11 -18.51 8.75
N LYS A 273 13.15 -17.77 8.16
CA LYS A 273 13.33 -16.95 6.95
C LYS A 273 13.89 -17.74 5.76
N ASN A 274 13.55 -19.02 5.66
CA ASN A 274 13.94 -19.88 4.55
C ASN A 274 13.01 -19.67 3.34
N ILE A 275 13.33 -18.65 2.54
CA ILE A 275 12.53 -18.23 1.38
C ILE A 275 12.39 -19.35 0.34
N ASN A 276 13.48 -20.08 0.06
CA ASN A 276 13.45 -21.19 -0.88
C ASN A 276 12.43 -22.26 -0.47
N LYS A 277 12.38 -22.60 0.82
CA LYS A 277 11.39 -23.57 1.32
C LYS A 277 9.97 -23.02 1.28
N VAL A 278 9.75 -21.73 1.55
CA VAL A 278 8.43 -21.09 1.37
C VAL A 278 7.96 -21.19 -0.08
N ILE A 279 8.85 -20.95 -1.05
CA ILE A 279 8.54 -21.04 -2.48
C ILE A 279 8.25 -22.48 -2.90
N GLU A 280 9.07 -23.44 -2.44
CA GLU A 280 8.86 -24.86 -2.67
C GLU A 280 7.47 -25.30 -2.18
N LEU A 281 7.12 -24.95 -0.94
CA LEU A 281 5.83 -25.26 -0.33
C LEU A 281 4.67 -24.56 -1.03
N ALA A 282 4.85 -23.33 -1.53
CA ALA A 282 3.86 -22.66 -2.37
C ALA A 282 3.63 -23.42 -3.69
N GLY A 283 4.71 -23.92 -4.30
CA GLY A 283 4.67 -24.72 -5.52
C GLY A 283 3.93 -26.05 -5.38
N GLN A 284 3.91 -26.64 -4.18
CA GLN A 284 3.24 -27.92 -3.89
C GLN A 284 1.72 -27.80 -3.67
N VAL A 285 1.10 -26.60 -3.76
CA VAL A 285 -0.36 -26.47 -3.48
C VAL A 285 -1.14 -27.14 -4.60
N GLU A 286 -2.13 -27.97 -4.29
CA GLU A 286 -2.93 -28.68 -5.31
C GLU A 286 -4.41 -28.30 -5.30
N SER A 287 -4.90 -27.66 -4.23
CA SER A 287 -6.27 -27.15 -4.15
C SER A 287 -6.40 -26.06 -3.08
N ASN A 288 -7.53 -25.35 -3.06
CA ASN A 288 -7.85 -24.38 -2.01
C ASN A 288 -8.93 -24.86 -1.01
N LYS A 289 -9.26 -26.17 -0.98
CA LYS A 289 -10.38 -26.69 -0.16
C LYS A 289 -10.24 -26.40 1.34
N ASN A 290 -9.01 -26.31 1.85
CA ASN A 290 -8.71 -26.09 3.26
C ASN A 290 -8.16 -24.68 3.57
N GLY A 291 -8.25 -23.75 2.60
CA GLY A 291 -7.69 -22.40 2.74
C GLY A 291 -6.15 -22.35 2.60
N GLU A 292 -5.54 -23.32 1.92
CA GLU A 292 -4.07 -23.40 1.77
C GLU A 292 -3.48 -22.17 1.08
N LEU A 293 -4.17 -21.61 0.08
CA LEU A 293 -3.70 -20.40 -0.60
C LEU A 293 -3.55 -19.22 0.36
N TRP A 294 -4.48 -19.07 1.29
CA TRP A 294 -4.42 -18.02 2.29
C TRP A 294 -3.19 -18.18 3.19
N SER A 295 -2.90 -19.40 3.64
CA SER A 295 -1.69 -19.69 4.41
C SER A 295 -0.41 -19.35 3.63
N ILE A 296 -0.35 -19.70 2.34
CA ILE A 296 0.79 -19.36 1.47
C ILE A 296 0.95 -17.86 1.29
N PHE A 297 -0.13 -17.11 1.04
CA PHE A 297 -0.04 -15.65 0.92
C PHE A 297 0.44 -15.00 2.21
N ASN A 298 -0.04 -15.45 3.37
CA ASN A 298 0.44 -14.96 4.66
C ASN A 298 1.93 -15.29 4.87
N ALA A 299 2.35 -16.50 4.50
CA ALA A 299 3.75 -16.91 4.58
C ALA A 299 4.66 -16.01 3.73
N ILE A 300 4.32 -15.83 2.44
CA ILE A 300 5.06 -14.95 1.52
C ILE A 300 5.10 -13.51 2.07
N ASN A 301 3.97 -12.99 2.55
CA ASN A 301 3.91 -11.64 3.14
C ASN A 301 4.78 -11.51 4.40
N SER A 302 4.83 -12.54 5.25
CA SER A 302 5.61 -12.52 6.49
C SER A 302 7.12 -12.45 6.23
N VAL A 303 7.59 -13.01 5.11
CA VAL A 303 9.00 -12.99 4.72
C VAL A 303 9.33 -11.93 3.67
N ARG A 304 8.32 -11.18 3.17
CA ARG A 304 8.41 -10.27 2.03
C ARG A 304 9.60 -9.30 2.09
N GLY A 305 9.90 -8.76 3.26
CA GLY A 305 11.03 -7.84 3.46
C GLY A 305 12.42 -8.43 3.20
N ASN A 306 12.54 -9.76 3.06
CA ASN A 306 13.79 -10.45 2.78
C ASN A 306 13.81 -11.14 1.40
N ILE A 307 12.72 -11.07 0.62
CA ILE A 307 12.63 -11.75 -0.68
C ILE A 307 13.38 -10.94 -1.74
N SER A 308 14.29 -11.60 -2.47
CA SER A 308 14.98 -11.00 -3.62
C SER A 308 14.05 -10.86 -4.84
N LYS A 309 14.40 -10.01 -5.80
CA LYS A 309 13.63 -9.90 -7.06
C LYS A 309 13.63 -11.22 -7.85
N GLU A 310 14.73 -11.98 -7.81
CA GLU A 310 14.82 -13.30 -8.42
C GLU A 310 13.82 -14.28 -7.78
N ASP A 311 13.73 -14.27 -6.46
CA ASP A 311 12.80 -15.14 -5.72
C ASP A 311 11.34 -14.72 -5.92
N LEU A 312 11.06 -13.41 -6.02
CA LEU A 312 9.74 -12.93 -6.42
C LEU A 312 9.34 -13.46 -7.80
N ASN A 313 10.26 -13.51 -8.77
CA ASN A 313 9.98 -14.08 -10.09
C ASN A 313 9.64 -15.57 -10.01
N LYS A 314 10.30 -16.35 -9.14
CA LYS A 314 9.94 -17.76 -8.90
C LYS A 314 8.52 -17.89 -8.34
N ILE A 315 8.11 -16.97 -7.46
CA ILE A 315 6.74 -16.92 -6.92
C ILE A 315 5.74 -16.55 -8.02
N ILE A 316 6.03 -15.54 -8.84
CA ILE A 316 5.12 -15.00 -9.87
C ILE A 316 4.65 -16.09 -10.85
N VAL A 317 5.51 -17.05 -11.18
CA VAL A 317 5.17 -18.19 -12.07
C VAL A 317 4.00 -19.05 -11.51
N LEU A 318 3.70 -18.95 -10.21
CA LEU A 318 2.58 -19.67 -9.58
C LEU A 318 1.21 -19.02 -9.82
N GLU A 319 1.13 -17.85 -10.48
CA GLU A 319 -0.11 -17.08 -10.64
C GLU A 319 -1.23 -17.91 -11.30
N ASP A 320 -0.98 -18.45 -12.50
CA ASP A 320 -1.97 -19.22 -13.26
C ASP A 320 -2.45 -20.45 -12.49
N LYS A 321 -1.52 -21.10 -11.80
CA LYS A 321 -1.82 -22.24 -10.94
C LYS A 321 -2.78 -21.83 -9.82
N PHE A 322 -2.53 -20.71 -9.15
CA PHE A 322 -3.37 -20.25 -8.05
C PHE A 322 -4.73 -19.73 -8.55
N LEU A 323 -4.78 -19.09 -9.72
CA LEU A 323 -6.02 -18.70 -10.38
C LEU A 323 -6.91 -19.92 -10.70
N GLY A 324 -6.30 -21.05 -11.05
CA GLY A 324 -7.00 -22.32 -11.28
C GLY A 324 -7.73 -22.87 -10.04
N PHE A 325 -7.41 -22.40 -8.83
CA PHE A 325 -8.03 -22.86 -7.58
C PHE A 325 -9.09 -21.91 -7.01
N ALA A 326 -9.30 -20.75 -7.65
CA ALA A 326 -10.14 -19.68 -7.11
C ALA A 326 -11.48 -19.51 -7.83
N ASP A 327 -12.50 -19.10 -7.08
CA ASP A 327 -13.75 -18.58 -7.63
C ASP A 327 -13.55 -17.16 -8.21
N GLU A 328 -14.59 -16.58 -8.83
CA GLU A 328 -14.48 -15.27 -9.49
C GLU A 328 -14.01 -14.13 -8.56
N ASN A 329 -14.45 -14.15 -7.31
CA ASN A 329 -14.01 -13.16 -6.32
C ASN A 329 -12.53 -13.38 -5.95
N GLY A 330 -12.13 -14.64 -5.73
CA GLY A 330 -10.76 -15.02 -5.43
C GLY A 330 -9.79 -14.71 -6.57
N LYS A 331 -10.20 -14.88 -7.84
CA LYS A 331 -9.37 -14.53 -9.00
C LYS A 331 -8.97 -13.05 -9.01
N THR A 332 -9.89 -12.17 -8.67
CA THR A 332 -9.61 -10.72 -8.60
C THR A 332 -8.55 -10.41 -7.54
N TYR A 333 -8.68 -11.00 -6.34
CA TYR A 333 -7.67 -10.86 -5.29
C TYR A 333 -6.30 -11.39 -5.74
N ILE A 334 -6.26 -12.58 -6.34
CA ILE A 334 -5.01 -13.22 -6.79
C ILE A 334 -4.32 -12.35 -7.85
N LYS A 335 -5.03 -11.90 -8.89
CA LYS A 335 -4.47 -11.00 -9.91
C LYS A 335 -3.84 -9.75 -9.29
N ASN A 336 -4.56 -9.09 -8.38
CA ASN A 336 -4.05 -7.90 -7.70
C ASN A 336 -2.83 -8.20 -6.81
N TYR A 337 -2.83 -9.34 -6.13
CA TYR A 337 -1.71 -9.78 -5.31
C TYR A 337 -0.46 -10.02 -6.15
N PHE A 338 -0.58 -10.78 -7.24
CA PHE A 338 0.54 -11.08 -8.13
C PHE A 338 1.02 -9.87 -8.92
N GLU A 339 0.14 -8.95 -9.28
CA GLU A 339 0.52 -7.66 -9.87
C GLU A 339 1.46 -6.89 -8.94
N ASN A 340 1.16 -6.84 -7.64
CA ASN A 340 2.05 -6.20 -6.67
C ASN A 340 3.40 -6.92 -6.53
N LEU A 341 3.46 -8.25 -6.76
CA LEU A 341 4.71 -8.99 -6.80
C LEU A 341 5.50 -8.67 -8.08
N LYS A 342 4.84 -8.58 -9.24
CA LYS A 342 5.45 -8.19 -10.52
C LYS A 342 6.09 -6.80 -10.43
N ILE A 343 5.36 -5.85 -9.84
CA ILE A 343 5.86 -4.49 -9.59
C ILE A 343 7.12 -4.55 -8.70
N ALA A 344 7.10 -5.33 -7.62
CA ALA A 344 8.24 -5.46 -6.71
C ALA A 344 9.44 -6.21 -7.33
N ALA A 345 9.20 -7.15 -8.24
CA ALA A 345 10.23 -7.94 -8.93
C ALA A 345 10.86 -7.19 -10.11
N HIS A 346 10.22 -6.12 -10.60
CA HIS A 346 10.66 -5.42 -11.78
C HIS A 346 11.98 -4.67 -11.57
N VAL A 347 12.82 -4.64 -12.61
CA VAL A 347 14.05 -3.83 -12.64
C VAL A 347 13.77 -2.61 -13.51
N GLY A 348 13.85 -1.43 -12.90
CA GLY A 348 13.42 -0.18 -13.52
C GLY A 348 11.97 0.19 -13.18
N VAL A 349 11.43 1.18 -13.89
CA VAL A 349 10.09 1.71 -13.67
C VAL A 349 9.06 0.79 -14.34
N TYR A 350 8.12 0.28 -13.54
CA TYR A 350 7.05 -0.57 -14.00
C TYR A 350 5.88 0.28 -14.51
N PHE A 351 5.89 0.59 -15.80
CA PHE A 351 4.80 1.32 -16.45
C PHE A 351 3.62 0.37 -16.72
N GLN A 352 2.47 0.71 -16.14
CA GLN A 352 1.24 -0.04 -16.32
C GLN A 352 0.50 0.42 -17.57
N ASP A 353 -0.07 -0.55 -18.30
CA ASP A 353 -0.90 -0.29 -19.47
C ASP A 353 -2.36 -0.11 -19.02
N LEU A 354 -2.70 1.13 -18.65
CA LEU A 354 -4.03 1.52 -18.18
C LEU A 354 -4.46 2.80 -18.88
N SER A 355 -5.74 2.90 -19.21
CA SER A 355 -6.33 4.20 -19.56
C SER A 355 -6.20 5.17 -18.38
N TYR A 356 -6.22 6.47 -18.63
CA TYR A 356 -6.15 7.46 -17.55
C TYR A 356 -7.33 7.33 -16.57
N GLU A 357 -8.52 6.97 -17.06
CA GLU A 357 -9.69 6.73 -16.22
C GLU A 357 -9.49 5.52 -15.29
N ASP A 358 -9.04 4.39 -15.83
CA ASP A 358 -8.77 3.17 -15.05
C ASP A 358 -7.65 3.39 -14.03
N ALA A 359 -6.61 4.11 -14.44
CA ALA A 359 -5.53 4.50 -13.55
C ALA A 359 -6.03 5.35 -12.39
N LEU A 360 -6.94 6.31 -12.64
CA LEU A 360 -7.50 7.15 -11.59
C LEU A 360 -8.43 6.35 -10.66
N ALA A 361 -9.22 5.41 -11.20
CA ALA A 361 -10.01 4.48 -10.39
C ALA A 361 -9.12 3.64 -9.48
N LYS A 362 -8.02 3.08 -10.02
CA LYS A 362 -7.02 2.32 -9.25
C LYS A 362 -6.33 3.18 -8.20
N ALA A 363 -5.98 4.42 -8.52
CA ALA A 363 -5.42 5.40 -7.59
C ALA A 363 -6.35 5.67 -6.41
N LYS A 364 -7.65 5.89 -6.67
CA LYS A 364 -8.69 6.07 -5.63
C LYS A 364 -8.82 4.85 -4.74
N GLN A 365 -8.87 3.66 -5.33
CA GLN A 365 -9.01 2.41 -4.59
C GLN A 365 -7.81 2.14 -3.67
N GLN A 366 -6.59 2.45 -4.14
CA GLN A 366 -5.36 2.17 -3.42
C GLN A 366 -4.87 3.32 -2.53
N GLY A 367 -5.46 4.52 -2.65
CA GLY A 367 -4.96 5.73 -2.00
C GLY A 367 -3.58 6.17 -2.50
N ARG A 368 -3.22 5.83 -3.73
CA ARG A 368 -1.88 6.06 -4.32
C ARG A 368 -1.92 7.14 -5.39
N LYS A 369 -0.86 7.93 -5.50
CA LYS A 369 -0.72 8.96 -6.54
C LYS A 369 -0.31 8.31 -7.87
N LEU A 370 -0.63 8.97 -8.98
CA LEU A 370 -0.11 8.61 -10.30
C LEU A 370 1.20 9.33 -10.57
N PHE A 371 2.14 8.66 -11.22
CA PHE A 371 3.29 9.27 -11.89
C PHE A 371 3.10 9.04 -13.39
N ILE A 372 3.03 10.12 -14.17
CA ILE A 372 2.74 10.07 -15.59
C ILE A 372 3.92 10.65 -16.37
N ASP A 373 4.55 9.83 -17.21
CA ASP A 373 5.49 10.27 -18.24
C ASP A 373 4.73 10.74 -19.49
N CYS A 374 4.69 12.07 -19.68
CA CYS A 374 4.13 12.71 -20.87
C CYS A 374 5.24 12.88 -21.92
N TYR A 375 5.26 11.98 -22.91
CA TYR A 375 6.31 11.91 -23.92
C TYR A 375 5.77 12.05 -25.34
N THR A 376 6.69 12.16 -26.31
CA THR A 376 6.42 11.94 -27.74
C THR A 376 7.47 11.03 -28.35
N THR A 377 7.11 10.31 -29.41
CA THR A 377 8.02 9.29 -30.02
C THR A 377 9.26 9.88 -30.69
N TRP A 378 9.21 11.14 -31.13
CA TRP A 378 10.33 11.83 -31.78
C TRP A 378 11.24 12.58 -30.78
N CYS A 379 10.85 12.72 -29.52
CA CYS A 379 11.59 13.43 -28.49
C CYS A 379 12.85 12.66 -28.05
N GLY A 380 14.04 13.18 -28.39
CA GLY A 380 15.34 12.60 -28.01
C GLY A 380 15.54 12.46 -26.50
N PRO A 381 15.36 13.52 -25.69
CA PRO A 381 15.47 13.42 -24.23
C PRO A 381 14.49 12.41 -23.60
N CYS A 382 13.29 12.25 -24.17
CA CYS A 382 12.32 11.26 -23.71
C CYS A 382 12.83 9.82 -23.93
N LYS A 383 13.49 9.56 -25.07
CA LYS A 383 14.16 8.28 -25.33
C LYS A 383 15.28 8.02 -24.33
N TYR A 384 16.11 9.02 -24.03
CA TYR A 384 17.14 8.91 -23.00
C TYR A 384 16.54 8.52 -21.63
N MET A 385 15.44 9.16 -21.22
CA MET A 385 14.75 8.78 -19.99
C MET A 385 14.27 7.32 -20.03
N SER A 386 13.61 6.90 -21.11
CA SER A 386 13.09 5.54 -21.24
C SER A 386 14.16 4.46 -21.38
N GLU A 387 15.28 4.75 -22.04
CA GLU A 387 16.30 3.77 -22.39
C GLU A 387 17.43 3.70 -21.36
N THR A 388 17.62 4.75 -20.57
CA THR A 388 18.69 4.86 -19.58
C THR A 388 18.12 5.02 -18.18
N VAL A 389 17.37 6.08 -17.90
CA VAL A 389 16.98 6.45 -16.52
C VAL A 389 15.94 5.51 -15.94
N PHE A 390 14.86 5.22 -16.67
CA PHE A 390 13.78 4.35 -16.22
C PHE A 390 14.15 2.87 -16.19
N LYS A 391 15.32 2.48 -16.70
CA LYS A 391 15.86 1.12 -16.53
C LYS A 391 16.72 0.97 -15.28
N GLN A 392 17.06 2.06 -14.61
CA GLN A 392 17.86 2.00 -13.38
C GLN A 392 17.01 1.47 -12.24
N GLU A 393 17.54 0.46 -11.54
CA GLU A 393 16.87 -0.17 -10.41
C GLU A 393 16.47 0.84 -9.33
N LYS A 394 17.37 1.73 -8.91
CA LYS A 394 17.09 2.76 -7.90
C LYS A 394 15.91 3.67 -8.27
N VAL A 395 15.77 4.03 -9.55
CA VAL A 395 14.68 4.88 -10.05
C VAL A 395 13.36 4.09 -10.02
N GLY A 396 13.41 2.83 -10.46
CA GLY A 396 12.31 1.89 -10.37
C GLY A 396 11.81 1.69 -8.95
N ASP A 397 12.71 1.34 -8.03
CA ASP A 397 12.41 1.07 -6.62
C ASP A 397 11.73 2.28 -5.97
N PHE A 398 12.22 3.49 -6.25
CA PHE A 398 11.61 4.71 -5.75
C PHE A 398 10.22 4.97 -6.37
N LEU A 399 10.10 4.94 -7.70
CA LEU A 399 8.84 5.30 -8.35
C LEU A 399 7.75 4.25 -8.15
N ASN A 400 8.06 2.97 -8.33
CA ASN A 400 7.10 1.88 -8.22
C ASN A 400 6.56 1.73 -6.79
N LEU A 401 7.36 2.06 -5.77
CA LEU A 401 6.93 2.09 -4.38
C LEU A 401 5.90 3.21 -4.15
N ASN A 402 6.22 4.41 -4.64
CA ASN A 402 5.46 5.61 -4.29
C ASN A 402 4.27 5.90 -5.21
N PHE A 403 4.27 5.40 -6.44
CA PHE A 403 3.32 5.77 -7.47
C PHE A 403 2.78 4.59 -8.28
N ILE A 404 1.62 4.79 -8.88
CA ILE A 404 1.18 4.03 -10.05
C ILE A 404 1.80 4.73 -11.27
N CYS A 405 2.78 4.08 -11.90
CA CYS A 405 3.55 4.64 -13.00
C CYS A 405 2.87 4.37 -14.35
N LEU A 406 2.70 5.43 -15.14
CA LEU A 406 2.03 5.44 -16.44
C LEU A 406 2.87 6.22 -17.43
N LYS A 407 2.68 5.93 -18.71
CA LYS A 407 3.30 6.70 -19.80
C LYS A 407 2.30 6.85 -20.93
N TYR A 408 2.20 8.06 -21.45
CA TYR A 408 1.28 8.37 -22.53
C TYR A 408 2.01 9.18 -23.60
N ASP A 409 1.88 8.73 -24.85
CA ASP A 409 2.31 9.51 -26.00
C ASP A 409 1.30 10.66 -26.17
N MET A 410 1.72 11.89 -25.90
CA MET A 410 0.85 13.08 -25.89
C MET A 410 0.27 13.42 -27.26
N GLU A 411 0.68 12.73 -28.34
CA GLU A 411 0.16 12.90 -29.70
C GLU A 411 -0.75 11.74 -30.15
N LYS A 412 -0.96 10.71 -29.32
CA LYS A 412 -1.74 9.51 -29.69
C LYS A 412 -2.75 9.10 -28.62
N GLY A 413 -3.79 8.39 -29.03
CA GLY A 413 -4.82 7.88 -28.11
C GLY A 413 -5.45 9.00 -27.30
N GLU A 414 -5.49 8.85 -25.97
CA GLU A 414 -5.96 9.89 -25.04
C GLU A 414 -4.94 11.03 -24.79
N GLY A 415 -3.71 10.89 -25.28
CA GLY A 415 -2.61 11.82 -25.10
C GLY A 415 -2.92 13.29 -25.41
N PRO A 416 -3.55 13.63 -26.56
CA PRO A 416 -3.82 15.03 -26.90
C PRO A 416 -4.74 15.74 -25.89
N GLU A 417 -5.74 15.04 -25.34
CA GLU A 417 -6.61 15.60 -24.32
C GLU A 417 -5.91 15.69 -22.96
N LEU A 418 -5.07 14.70 -22.62
CA LEU A 418 -4.22 14.76 -21.42
C LEU A 418 -3.18 15.89 -21.51
N ALA A 419 -2.62 16.15 -22.67
CA ALA A 419 -1.67 17.24 -22.90
C ALA A 419 -2.32 18.60 -22.62
N LYS A 420 -3.56 18.81 -23.09
CA LYS A 420 -4.36 20.00 -22.77
C LYS A 420 -4.67 20.06 -21.28
N LYS A 421 -5.16 18.95 -20.70
CA LYS A 421 -5.54 18.86 -19.28
C LYS A 421 -4.38 19.18 -18.34
N PHE A 422 -3.19 18.67 -18.62
CA PHE A 422 -2.01 18.88 -17.79
C PHE A 422 -1.18 20.11 -18.18
N GLY A 423 -1.57 20.81 -19.25
CA GLY A 423 -0.84 21.97 -19.74
C GLY A 423 0.59 21.63 -20.18
N VAL A 424 0.77 20.51 -20.89
CA VAL A 424 2.08 20.06 -21.40
C VAL A 424 2.51 20.96 -22.56
N ARG A 425 3.67 21.62 -22.42
CA ARG A 425 4.21 22.57 -23.42
C ARG A 425 5.61 22.20 -23.91
N ALA A 426 6.28 21.28 -23.23
CA ALA A 426 7.62 20.83 -23.56
C ALA A 426 7.77 19.35 -23.17
N TYR A 427 8.77 18.68 -23.76
CA TYR A 427 8.99 17.25 -23.56
C TYR A 427 10.42 16.96 -23.10
N PRO A 428 10.61 15.97 -22.19
CA PRO A 428 9.56 15.27 -21.44
C PRO A 428 8.91 16.20 -20.40
N THR A 429 7.64 15.93 -20.09
CA THR A 429 6.97 16.48 -18.90
C THR A 429 6.51 15.31 -18.03
N PHE A 430 6.69 15.41 -16.72
CA PHE A 430 6.22 14.40 -15.78
C PHE A 430 5.14 15.02 -14.90
N VAL A 431 4.01 14.33 -14.76
CA VAL A 431 2.86 14.83 -13.99
C VAL A 431 2.57 13.86 -12.86
N ILE A 432 2.43 14.41 -11.66
CA ILE A 432 2.04 13.65 -10.48
C ILE A 432 0.61 14.05 -10.14
N VAL A 433 -0.28 13.07 -10.07
CA VAL A 433 -1.72 13.28 -9.91
C VAL A 433 -2.19 12.64 -8.60
N ASN A 434 -2.96 13.39 -7.83
CA ASN A 434 -3.59 12.88 -6.61
C ASN A 434 -4.72 11.88 -6.94
N PRO A 435 -5.12 11.02 -5.99
CA PRO A 435 -6.25 10.11 -6.21
C PRO A 435 -7.56 10.80 -6.61
N ASP A 436 -7.77 12.06 -6.22
CA ASP A 436 -8.95 12.84 -6.62
C ASP A 436 -8.90 13.37 -8.07
N GLY A 437 -7.75 13.23 -8.76
CA GLY A 437 -7.52 13.67 -10.13
C GLY A 437 -6.88 15.05 -10.24
N THR A 438 -6.63 15.74 -9.12
CA THR A 438 -5.93 17.03 -9.11
C THR A 438 -4.43 16.85 -9.37
N ILE A 439 -3.82 17.83 -10.05
CA ILE A 439 -2.37 17.82 -10.26
C ILE A 439 -1.71 18.14 -8.91
N ARG A 440 -0.84 17.24 -8.45
CA ARG A 440 0.00 17.44 -7.28
C ARG A 440 1.27 18.20 -7.66
N HIS A 441 1.93 17.77 -8.72
CA HIS A 441 3.18 18.36 -9.17
C HIS A 441 3.40 18.13 -10.67
N LYS A 442 4.23 18.98 -11.28
CA LYS A 442 4.62 18.92 -12.69
C LYS A 442 6.11 19.20 -12.78
N LEU A 443 6.83 18.38 -13.54
CA LEU A 443 8.27 18.49 -13.76
C LEU A 443 8.55 18.58 -15.25
N VAL A 444 9.26 19.62 -15.71
CA VAL A 444 9.64 19.74 -17.13
C VAL A 444 11.12 19.42 -17.31
N GLY A 445 11.43 18.60 -18.31
CA GLY A 445 12.79 18.17 -18.65
C GLY A 445 13.26 16.95 -17.85
N GLY A 446 14.06 16.10 -18.50
CA GLY A 446 14.69 14.92 -17.89
C GLY A 446 15.99 15.25 -17.16
N GLY A 447 16.74 14.22 -16.79
CA GLY A 447 18.05 14.35 -16.15
C GLY A 447 18.59 13.00 -15.68
N GLU A 448 19.74 13.01 -15.02
CA GLU A 448 20.35 11.82 -14.43
C GLU A 448 19.48 11.24 -13.30
N GLY A 449 19.54 9.92 -13.09
CA GLY A 449 18.59 9.20 -12.24
C GLY A 449 18.46 9.71 -10.80
N GLU A 450 19.57 9.98 -10.12
CA GLU A 450 19.52 10.47 -8.73
C GLU A 450 18.94 11.89 -8.64
N GLN A 451 19.34 12.78 -9.55
CA GLN A 451 18.79 14.14 -9.61
C GLN A 451 17.30 14.11 -10.00
N PHE A 452 16.92 13.20 -10.88
CA PHE A 452 15.53 13.01 -11.27
C PHE A 452 14.66 12.58 -10.07
N ILE A 453 15.15 11.64 -9.25
CA ILE A 453 14.47 11.24 -8.02
C ILE A 453 14.29 12.44 -7.08
N GLU A 454 15.34 13.25 -6.86
CA GLU A 454 15.23 14.43 -5.99
C GLU A 454 14.18 15.42 -6.48
N ARG A 455 14.10 15.65 -7.79
CA ARG A 455 13.03 16.48 -8.37
C ARG A 455 11.66 15.87 -8.13
N VAL A 456 11.48 14.56 -8.36
CA VAL A 456 10.20 13.89 -8.07
C VAL A 456 9.84 13.97 -6.58
N LYS A 457 10.82 13.93 -5.67
CA LYS A 457 10.58 14.07 -4.22
C LYS A 457 9.99 15.42 -3.83
N GLU A 458 10.20 16.47 -4.62
CA GLU A 458 9.57 17.79 -4.40
C GLU A 458 8.04 17.71 -4.42
N SER A 459 7.48 16.69 -5.09
CA SER A 459 6.04 16.41 -5.04
C SER A 459 5.53 15.96 -3.67
N PHE A 460 6.38 15.59 -2.72
CA PHE A 460 5.97 15.27 -1.34
C PHE A 460 6.04 16.50 -0.42
N ASP A 461 6.65 17.59 -0.86
CA ASP A 461 6.80 18.83 -0.10
C ASP A 461 5.74 19.84 -0.55
N ASP A 462 4.83 20.23 0.35
CA ASP A 462 3.76 21.22 0.06
C ASP A 462 4.28 22.61 -0.28
N ASN A 463 5.54 22.89 0.06
CA ASN A 463 6.20 24.15 -0.29
C ASN A 463 6.82 24.13 -1.69
N LYS A 464 6.92 22.96 -2.33
CA LYS A 464 7.48 22.82 -3.68
C LYS A 464 6.51 22.24 -4.69
N ALA A 465 5.51 21.50 -4.23
CA ALA A 465 4.51 20.87 -5.06
C ALA A 465 3.65 21.92 -5.78
N LEU A 466 3.97 22.14 -7.07
CA LEU A 466 3.30 23.10 -7.94
C LEU A 466 1.78 23.18 -7.79
N GLY A 467 1.06 22.06 -7.71
CA GLY A 467 -0.40 22.09 -7.57
C GLY A 467 -0.90 22.74 -6.27
N VAL A 468 -0.12 22.64 -5.18
CA VAL A 468 -0.42 23.34 -3.91
C VAL A 468 -0.08 24.82 -4.01
N LEU A 469 1.03 25.16 -4.66
CA LEU A 469 1.42 26.55 -4.87
C LEU A 469 0.44 27.29 -5.78
N ASP A 470 -0.01 26.64 -6.87
CA ASP A 470 -1.07 27.14 -7.75
C ASP A 470 -2.36 27.40 -6.96
N ALA A 471 -2.77 26.47 -6.09
CA ALA A 471 -3.97 26.63 -5.27
C ALA A 471 -3.84 27.82 -4.29
N LYS A 472 -2.70 27.98 -3.62
CA LYS A 472 -2.43 29.13 -2.73
C LYS A 472 -2.49 30.45 -3.49
N TYR A 473 -1.83 30.52 -4.65
CA TYR A 473 -1.81 31.71 -5.49
C TYR A 473 -3.20 32.08 -6.00
N ASN A 474 -3.98 31.08 -6.47
CA ASN A 474 -5.35 31.30 -6.96
C ASN A 474 -6.32 31.70 -5.84
N ASN A 475 -6.05 31.30 -4.59
CA ASN A 475 -6.80 31.74 -3.41
C ASN A 475 -6.39 33.14 -2.90
N GLY A 476 -5.47 33.83 -3.59
CA GLY A 476 -5.08 35.20 -3.29
C GLY A 476 -3.89 35.35 -2.35
N ASP A 477 -3.15 34.27 -2.04
CA ASP A 477 -1.92 34.39 -1.26
C ASP A 477 -0.87 35.16 -2.07
N ARG A 478 -0.31 36.21 -1.45
CA ARG A 478 0.68 37.13 -2.03
C ARG A 478 1.80 37.43 -1.03
N ASP A 479 1.99 36.58 -0.03
CA ASP A 479 3.15 36.69 0.86
C ASP A 479 4.47 36.66 0.05
N LYS A 480 5.46 37.46 0.45
CA LYS A 480 6.73 37.59 -0.29
C LYS A 480 7.52 36.29 -0.34
N ALA A 481 7.62 35.58 0.78
CA ALA A 481 8.36 34.32 0.85
C ALA A 481 7.66 33.26 0.00
N PHE A 482 6.33 33.22 0.05
CA PHE A 482 5.53 32.37 -0.84
C PHE A 482 5.74 32.71 -2.32
N LEU A 483 5.63 33.97 -2.73
CA LEU A 483 5.79 34.39 -4.12
C LEU A 483 7.20 34.11 -4.66
N ALA A 484 8.24 34.31 -3.85
CA ALA A 484 9.61 33.94 -4.19
C ALA A 484 9.74 32.43 -4.45
N GLN A 485 9.24 31.62 -3.53
CA GLN A 485 9.24 30.16 -3.66
C GLN A 485 8.44 29.69 -4.88
N TYR A 486 7.24 30.23 -5.08
CA TYR A 486 6.39 29.88 -6.21
C TYR A 486 7.04 30.26 -7.54
N ALA A 487 7.61 31.46 -7.63
CA ALA A 487 8.36 31.90 -8.79
C ALA A 487 9.56 30.96 -9.09
N GLN A 488 10.33 30.55 -8.08
CA GLN A 488 11.43 29.60 -8.27
C GLN A 488 10.97 28.28 -8.87
N VAL A 489 9.87 27.70 -8.36
CA VAL A 489 9.28 26.45 -8.89
C VAL A 489 8.79 26.64 -10.33
N MET A 490 8.15 27.77 -10.63
CA MET A 490 7.66 28.07 -11.98
C MET A 490 8.81 28.22 -12.98
N VAL A 491 9.89 28.89 -12.59
CA VAL A 491 11.10 29.06 -13.40
C VAL A 491 11.79 27.72 -13.65
N ALA A 492 11.95 26.90 -12.61
CA ALA A 492 12.55 25.57 -12.72
C ALA A 492 11.77 24.63 -13.66
N ASN A 493 10.48 24.92 -13.88
CA ASN A 493 9.60 24.16 -14.76
C ASN A 493 9.35 24.83 -16.12
N TYR A 494 10.09 25.89 -16.46
CA TYR A 494 9.94 26.67 -17.69
C TYR A 494 8.48 27.13 -17.90
N ASP A 495 7.75 27.40 -16.81
CA ASP A 495 6.37 27.83 -16.91
C ASP A 495 6.32 29.31 -17.32
N PRO A 496 5.68 29.68 -18.44
CA PRO A 496 5.71 31.04 -18.94
C PRO A 496 4.98 32.05 -18.04
N ASN A 497 4.15 31.57 -17.10
CA ASN A 497 3.53 32.44 -16.11
C ASN A 497 4.51 32.90 -15.01
N ALA A 498 5.72 32.32 -14.95
CA ALA A 498 6.75 32.70 -13.98
C ALA A 498 7.03 34.21 -13.99
N LYS A 499 7.08 34.84 -15.17
CA LYS A 499 7.38 36.27 -15.29
C LYS A 499 6.35 37.15 -14.58
N ALA A 500 5.07 36.82 -14.67
CA ALA A 500 4.01 37.58 -14.02
C ALA A 500 4.14 37.53 -12.48
N ILE A 501 4.44 36.34 -11.94
CA ILE A 501 4.64 36.13 -10.50
C ILE A 501 5.89 36.89 -10.02
N VAL A 502 6.97 36.84 -10.80
CA VAL A 502 8.21 37.60 -10.52
C VAL A 502 7.95 39.11 -10.51
N ASP A 503 7.14 39.61 -11.45
CA ASP A 503 6.79 41.04 -11.49
C ASP A 503 5.95 41.48 -10.29
N GLU A 504 5.03 40.63 -9.81
CA GLU A 504 4.29 40.87 -8.57
C GLU A 504 5.22 40.89 -7.36
N LEU A 505 6.13 39.92 -7.26
CA LEU A 505 7.12 39.83 -6.19
C LEU A 505 8.03 41.06 -6.14
N LEU A 506 8.58 41.48 -7.28
CA LEU A 506 9.51 42.62 -7.35
C LEU A 506 8.86 43.94 -6.94
N LYS A 507 7.55 44.12 -7.19
CA LYS A 507 6.81 45.33 -6.81
C LYS A 507 6.68 45.51 -5.29
N ILE A 508 6.59 44.41 -4.55
CA ILE A 508 6.42 44.44 -3.09
C ILE A 508 7.72 44.23 -2.32
N SER A 509 8.82 43.90 -3.02
CA SER A 509 10.14 43.65 -2.43
C SER A 509 10.95 44.93 -2.26
N THR A 510 11.67 45.02 -1.15
CA THR A 510 12.66 46.08 -0.89
C THR A 510 13.92 45.89 -1.74
N ASP A 511 14.74 46.93 -1.85
CA ASP A 511 15.98 46.83 -2.63
C ASP A 511 17.02 45.95 -1.92
N GLU A 512 17.05 45.93 -0.58
CA GLU A 512 17.87 45.01 0.20
C GLU A 512 17.51 43.54 -0.08
N GLU A 513 16.22 43.21 -0.17
CA GLU A 513 15.77 41.85 -0.50
C GLU A 513 16.16 41.43 -1.92
N LYS A 514 15.99 42.33 -2.90
CA LYS A 514 16.37 42.09 -4.31
C LYS A 514 17.86 41.81 -4.49
N LEU A 515 18.71 42.31 -3.58
CA LEU A 515 20.16 42.12 -3.62
C LEU A 515 20.62 40.80 -2.97
N SER A 516 19.71 40.06 -2.34
CA SER A 516 20.01 38.80 -1.66
C SER A 516 20.19 37.61 -2.62
N GLU A 517 20.81 36.53 -2.13
CA GLU A 517 20.99 35.30 -2.90
C GLU A 517 19.66 34.65 -3.28
N ASP A 518 18.63 34.77 -2.44
CA ASP A 518 17.30 34.20 -2.68
C ASP A 518 16.60 34.77 -3.91
N TYR A 519 16.96 35.99 -4.34
CA TYR A 519 16.40 36.69 -5.49
C TYR A 519 17.29 36.56 -6.74
N TRP A 520 18.47 35.95 -6.62
CA TRP A 520 19.40 35.82 -7.75
C TRP A 520 18.81 35.03 -8.92
N PHE A 521 17.88 34.09 -8.69
CA PHE A 521 17.21 33.35 -9.77
C PHE A 521 16.45 34.27 -10.76
N ILE A 522 16.09 35.49 -10.34
CA ILE A 522 15.45 36.51 -11.18
C ILE A 522 16.48 37.24 -12.03
N PHE A 523 17.48 37.83 -11.38
CA PHE A 523 18.49 38.68 -12.05
C PHE A 523 19.52 37.87 -12.83
N GLY A 524 19.81 36.65 -12.36
CA GLY A 524 20.66 35.67 -13.02
C GLY A 524 20.01 34.98 -14.21
N ASN A 525 18.71 35.18 -14.47
CA ASN A 525 18.00 34.59 -15.60
C ASN A 525 17.65 35.67 -16.64
N SER A 526 18.16 35.51 -17.86
CA SER A 526 17.97 36.48 -18.94
C SER A 526 16.55 36.54 -19.52
N GLU A 527 15.72 35.52 -19.30
CA GLU A 527 14.30 35.55 -19.67
C GLU A 527 13.48 36.39 -18.69
N LEU A 528 13.86 36.40 -17.41
CA LEU A 528 13.19 37.19 -16.37
C LEU A 528 13.72 38.62 -16.29
N SER A 529 14.98 38.84 -16.66
CA SER A 529 15.65 40.14 -16.70
C SER A 529 16.25 40.45 -18.09
N PRO A 530 15.42 40.57 -19.15
CA PRO A 530 15.89 40.87 -20.50
C PRO A 530 16.52 42.27 -20.58
N LYS A 531 17.31 42.52 -21.65
CA LYS A 531 18.25 43.64 -21.83
C LYS A 531 17.70 45.06 -21.55
N ASP A 532 16.38 45.25 -21.59
CA ASP A 532 15.72 46.56 -21.39
C ASP A 532 14.68 46.54 -20.24
N SER A 533 14.68 45.49 -19.42
CA SER A 533 13.77 45.37 -18.28
C SER A 533 14.21 46.19 -17.07
N GLU A 534 13.27 46.54 -16.20
CA GLU A 534 13.55 47.16 -14.90
C GLU A 534 14.47 46.27 -14.05
N ALA A 535 14.31 44.95 -14.11
CA ALA A 535 15.18 44.00 -13.41
C ALA A 535 16.63 44.04 -13.93
N ALA A 536 16.83 44.11 -15.25
CA ALA A 536 18.17 44.25 -15.83
C ALA A 536 18.80 45.61 -15.50
N LYS A 537 18.01 46.68 -15.51
CA LYS A 537 18.47 48.00 -15.07
C LYS A 537 18.89 47.98 -13.61
N PHE A 538 18.09 47.39 -12.73
CA PHE A 538 18.41 47.24 -11.30
C PHE A 538 19.72 46.45 -11.08
N LEU A 539 19.93 45.37 -11.84
CA LEU A 539 21.18 44.60 -11.82
C LEU A 539 22.39 45.45 -12.19
N ILE A 540 22.28 46.28 -13.24
CA ILE A 540 23.37 47.14 -13.71
C ILE A 540 23.65 48.26 -12.71
N ASP A 541 22.62 48.96 -12.25
CA ASP A 541 22.72 50.09 -11.33
C ASP A 541 23.30 49.65 -9.97
N ASN A 542 23.05 48.39 -9.56
CA ASN A 542 23.54 47.82 -8.30
C ASN A 542 24.65 46.77 -8.46
N ARG A 543 25.35 46.74 -9.60
CA ARG A 543 26.36 45.71 -9.92
C ARG A 543 27.40 45.51 -8.81
N SER A 544 27.87 46.59 -8.16
CA SER A 544 28.85 46.48 -7.07
C SER A 544 28.31 45.68 -5.88
N LYS A 545 27.07 45.93 -5.48
CA LYS A 545 26.42 45.23 -4.36
C LYS A 545 26.17 43.76 -4.70
N PHE A 546 25.72 43.47 -5.92
CA PHE A 546 25.60 42.08 -6.37
C PHE A 546 26.94 41.35 -6.43
N ASN A 547 28.03 42.04 -6.79
CA ASN A 547 29.36 41.44 -6.75
C ASN A 547 29.78 41.04 -5.33
N GLU A 548 29.35 41.82 -4.32
CA GLU A 548 29.60 41.54 -2.90
C GLU A 548 28.74 40.37 -2.39
N THR A 549 27.44 40.32 -2.74
CA THR A 549 26.52 39.30 -2.22
C THR A 549 26.56 37.97 -3.00
N ILE A 550 26.60 38.03 -4.33
CA ILE A 550 26.51 36.85 -5.22
C ILE A 550 27.88 36.38 -5.70
N GLY A 551 28.81 37.33 -5.82
CA GLY A 551 30.15 37.10 -6.34
C GLY A 551 30.34 37.65 -7.76
N LYS A 552 31.42 38.42 -7.94
CA LYS A 552 31.76 39.12 -9.18
C LYS A 552 31.75 38.25 -10.43
N GLU A 553 32.25 37.02 -10.35
CA GLU A 553 32.31 36.13 -11.52
C GLU A 553 30.91 35.74 -12.03
N LYS A 554 29.99 35.39 -11.13
CA LYS A 554 28.61 35.03 -11.49
C LYS A 554 27.89 36.21 -12.15
N VAL A 555 28.02 37.40 -11.56
CA VAL A 555 27.40 38.64 -12.06
C VAL A 555 27.96 39.02 -13.42
N ASP A 556 29.29 39.00 -13.57
CA ASP A 556 29.93 39.36 -14.84
C ASP A 556 29.61 38.36 -15.96
N ASN A 557 29.55 37.06 -15.64
CA ASN A 557 29.11 36.03 -16.59
C ASN A 557 27.68 36.32 -17.08
N ARG A 558 26.75 36.63 -16.16
CA ARG A 558 25.37 37.01 -16.50
C ARG A 558 25.30 38.25 -17.39
N LEU A 559 26.09 39.28 -17.12
CA LEU A 559 26.14 40.50 -17.93
C LEU A 559 26.73 40.26 -19.33
N SER A 560 27.64 39.29 -19.46
CA SER A 560 28.25 38.92 -20.74
C SER A 560 27.43 37.92 -21.57
N GLU A 561 26.47 37.22 -20.98
CA GLU A 561 25.80 36.04 -21.57
C GLU A 561 25.28 36.32 -22.99
N GLY A 562 24.56 37.43 -23.18
CA GLY A 562 24.02 37.80 -24.48
C GLY A 562 25.09 38.10 -25.54
N LEU A 563 26.18 38.77 -25.14
CA LEU A 563 27.31 39.07 -26.02
C LEU A 563 28.04 37.77 -26.41
N PHE A 564 28.25 36.89 -25.43
CA PHE A 564 28.90 35.61 -25.66
C PHE A 564 28.08 34.70 -26.55
N ARG A 565 26.75 34.64 -26.35
CA ARG A 565 25.83 33.89 -27.22
C ARG A 565 25.87 34.38 -28.67
N GLU A 566 25.90 35.70 -28.88
CA GLU A 566 26.01 36.28 -30.22
C GLU A 566 27.35 35.91 -30.90
N ILE A 567 28.46 35.97 -30.16
CA ILE A 567 29.79 35.50 -30.61
C ILE A 567 29.73 34.01 -30.98
N LEU A 568 29.17 33.17 -30.11
CA LEU A 568 29.05 31.72 -30.31
C LEU A 568 28.25 31.36 -31.55
N MET A 569 27.14 32.07 -31.81
CA MET A 569 26.33 31.86 -33.00
C MET A 569 27.12 32.15 -34.28
N VAL A 570 27.97 33.17 -34.28
CA VAL A 570 28.89 33.43 -35.41
C VAL A 570 29.92 32.31 -35.55
N ILE A 571 30.55 31.89 -34.46
CA ILE A 571 31.54 30.80 -34.47
C ILE A 571 30.93 29.50 -35.03
N ALA A 572 29.67 29.23 -34.70
CA ALA A 572 28.90 28.09 -35.17
C ALA A 572 28.44 28.19 -36.63
N GLY A 573 28.76 29.27 -37.34
CA GLY A 573 28.29 29.52 -38.71
C GLY A 573 26.80 29.87 -38.81
N ARG A 574 26.13 30.16 -37.68
CA ARG A 574 24.69 30.45 -37.56
C ARG A 574 24.38 31.93 -37.27
N GLY A 575 25.39 32.78 -37.26
CA GLY A 575 25.28 34.23 -37.00
C GLY A 575 25.23 35.05 -38.28
N GLN A 576 24.40 34.70 -39.27
CA GLN A 576 24.39 35.39 -40.57
C GLN A 576 24.10 36.89 -40.43
N LYS A 577 23.26 37.27 -39.46
CA LYS A 577 22.87 38.67 -39.20
C LYS A 577 23.93 39.51 -38.47
N THR A 578 24.96 38.88 -37.91
CA THR A 578 26.03 39.56 -37.16
C THR A 578 27.23 39.79 -38.09
N ASP A 579 27.43 41.02 -38.54
CA ASP A 579 28.55 41.39 -39.43
C ASP A 579 29.81 41.81 -38.65
N VAL A 580 30.89 42.11 -39.36
CA VAL A 580 32.16 42.54 -38.73
C VAL A 580 31.98 43.84 -37.93
N LYS A 581 31.13 44.77 -38.40
CA LYS A 581 30.84 46.02 -37.68
C LYS A 581 30.18 45.75 -36.33
N ARG A 582 29.24 44.81 -36.27
CA ARG A 582 28.61 44.36 -35.02
C ARG A 582 29.62 43.67 -34.12
N LEU A 583 30.50 42.80 -34.64
CA LEU A 583 31.59 42.20 -33.85
C LEU A 583 32.55 43.26 -33.28
N ASP A 584 32.83 44.34 -34.02
CA ASP A 584 33.61 45.46 -33.50
C ASP A 584 32.87 46.23 -32.41
N ALA A 585 31.55 46.40 -32.54
CA ALA A 585 30.72 46.99 -31.49
C ALA A 585 30.73 46.15 -30.22
N ILE A 586 30.56 44.82 -30.33
CA ILE A 586 30.68 43.88 -29.21
C ILE A 586 32.04 44.02 -28.53
N GLY A 587 33.13 44.13 -29.32
CA GLY A 587 34.47 44.34 -28.76
C GLY A 587 34.62 45.64 -27.96
N ARG A 588 33.90 46.71 -28.35
CA ARG A 588 33.85 47.96 -27.56
C ARG A 588 32.99 47.81 -26.31
N GLU A 589 31.84 47.15 -26.41
CA GLU A 589 30.94 46.86 -25.28
C GLU A 589 31.67 46.04 -24.21
N VAL A 590 32.34 44.96 -24.60
CA VAL A 590 33.11 44.09 -23.68
C VAL A 590 34.17 44.88 -22.90
N LYS A 591 34.96 45.71 -23.59
CA LYS A 591 35.99 46.55 -22.95
C LYS A 591 35.40 47.63 -22.04
N ALA A 592 34.24 48.19 -22.40
CA ALA A 592 33.56 49.20 -21.59
C ALA A 592 33.05 48.59 -20.27
N LEU A 593 32.60 47.34 -20.29
CA LEU A 593 32.02 46.65 -19.13
C LEU A 593 33.06 46.20 -18.10
N LYS A 594 34.35 46.05 -18.46
CA LYS A 594 35.44 45.63 -17.56
C LYS A 594 35.09 44.36 -16.76
N LEU A 595 34.61 43.34 -17.47
CA LEU A 595 34.16 42.08 -16.88
C LEU A 595 35.36 41.19 -16.50
N SER A 596 35.21 40.33 -15.49
CA SER A 596 36.24 39.35 -15.12
C SER A 596 36.60 38.39 -16.26
N ASN A 597 35.63 38.08 -17.13
CA ASN A 597 35.78 37.19 -18.27
C ASN A 597 36.12 37.94 -19.58
N GLU A 598 36.54 39.21 -19.52
CA GLU A 598 36.89 40.04 -20.68
C GLU A 598 37.86 39.35 -21.64
N LYS A 599 38.92 38.73 -21.09
CA LYS A 599 39.93 38.02 -21.90
C LYS A 599 39.31 36.89 -22.71
N THR A 600 38.44 36.09 -22.10
CA THR A 600 37.73 34.99 -22.76
C THR A 600 36.86 35.52 -23.90
N LEU A 601 36.05 36.55 -23.62
CA LEU A 601 35.15 37.16 -24.61
C LEU A 601 35.92 37.74 -25.80
N LEU A 602 37.02 38.44 -25.56
CA LEU A 602 37.84 39.04 -26.63
C LEU A 602 38.55 37.98 -27.48
N SER A 603 39.02 36.88 -26.88
CA SER A 603 39.61 35.76 -27.60
C SER A 603 38.57 34.99 -28.43
N SER A 604 37.38 34.73 -27.90
CA SER A 604 36.27 34.15 -28.67
C SER A 604 35.82 35.09 -29.80
N LEU A 605 35.78 36.41 -29.56
CA LEU A 605 35.46 37.41 -30.56
C LEU A 605 36.47 37.43 -31.72
N ALA A 606 37.76 37.27 -31.44
CA ALA A 606 38.80 37.18 -32.46
C ALA A 606 38.60 35.95 -33.36
N ILE A 607 38.22 34.81 -32.79
CA ILE A 607 37.86 33.60 -33.55
C ILE A 607 36.60 33.86 -34.40
N ALA A 608 35.55 34.47 -33.84
CA ALA A 608 34.34 34.81 -34.58
C ALA A 608 34.61 35.73 -35.78
N LYS A 609 35.51 36.71 -35.62
CA LYS A 609 35.97 37.57 -36.72
C LYS A 609 36.70 36.78 -37.81
N ALA A 610 37.52 35.81 -37.43
CA ALA A 610 38.18 34.93 -38.40
C ALA A 610 37.17 34.06 -39.16
N VAL A 611 36.14 33.54 -38.48
CA VAL A 611 35.04 32.78 -39.11
C VAL A 611 34.32 33.63 -40.17
N LYS A 612 34.12 34.93 -39.94
CA LYS A 612 33.52 35.85 -40.93
C LYS A 612 34.36 36.08 -42.19
N THR A 613 35.63 35.66 -42.20
CA THR A 613 36.45 35.72 -43.42
C THR A 613 36.18 34.55 -44.36
N GLU A 614 35.46 33.52 -43.90
CA GLU A 614 35.18 32.26 -44.61
C GLU A 614 36.45 31.53 -45.11
N ASN A 615 37.62 31.92 -44.61
CA ASN A 615 38.91 31.37 -44.97
C ASN A 615 39.38 30.44 -43.85
N ILE A 616 39.41 29.13 -44.14
CA ILE A 616 39.73 28.09 -43.17
C ILE A 616 41.13 28.27 -42.58
N ASP A 617 42.12 28.68 -43.37
CA ASP A 617 43.47 28.89 -42.85
C ASP A 617 43.56 30.07 -41.87
N LYS A 618 42.77 31.13 -42.10
CA LYS A 618 42.63 32.24 -41.15
C LYS A 618 41.90 31.82 -39.86
N ILE A 619 40.88 30.96 -39.98
CA ILE A 619 40.17 30.39 -38.83
C ILE A 619 41.14 29.55 -37.98
N LEU A 620 41.87 28.62 -38.60
CA LEU A 620 42.83 27.76 -37.91
C LEU A 620 43.96 28.56 -37.25
N ALA A 621 44.49 29.60 -37.92
CA ALA A 621 45.49 30.49 -37.33
C ALA A 621 44.95 31.28 -36.12
N ALA A 622 43.70 31.75 -36.18
CA ALA A 622 43.06 32.38 -35.04
C ALA A 622 42.86 31.39 -33.89
N CYS A 623 42.45 30.15 -34.17
CA CYS A 623 42.30 29.10 -33.18
C CYS A 623 43.62 28.75 -32.47
N GLU A 624 44.72 28.59 -33.21
CA GLU A 624 46.06 28.35 -32.64
C GLU A 624 46.48 29.43 -31.64
N LYS A 625 46.14 30.68 -31.94
CA LYS A 625 46.51 31.83 -31.13
C LYS A 625 45.58 32.03 -29.92
N GLU A 626 44.27 31.83 -30.12
CA GLU A 626 43.26 32.28 -29.17
C GLU A 626 42.69 31.15 -28.30
N LEU A 627 42.59 29.90 -28.78
CA LEU A 627 42.10 28.78 -27.97
C LEU A 627 42.89 28.57 -26.67
N PRO A 628 44.24 28.63 -26.65
CA PRO A 628 45.00 28.46 -25.41
C PRO A 628 44.68 29.49 -24.31
N LYS A 629 44.05 30.61 -24.66
CA LYS A 629 43.68 31.69 -23.73
C LYS A 629 42.31 31.46 -23.08
N LEU A 630 41.53 30.51 -23.57
CA LEU A 630 40.14 30.27 -23.15
C LEU A 630 40.01 29.26 -22.00
N GLY A 631 41.08 28.53 -21.66
CA GLY A 631 41.07 27.55 -20.57
C GLY A 631 39.95 26.51 -20.75
N LYS A 632 39.08 26.36 -19.75
CA LYS A 632 37.94 25.42 -19.78
C LYS A 632 36.97 25.64 -20.95
N ASP A 633 36.87 26.86 -21.47
CA ASP A 633 35.92 27.19 -22.56
C ASP A 633 36.43 26.76 -23.95
N SER A 634 37.71 26.35 -24.05
CA SER A 634 38.34 25.94 -25.31
C SER A 634 37.60 24.77 -25.97
N GLN A 635 37.18 23.78 -25.18
CA GLN A 635 36.48 22.60 -25.68
C GLN A 635 35.10 22.95 -26.26
N MET A 636 34.35 23.82 -25.58
CA MET A 636 33.05 24.29 -26.06
C MET A 636 33.20 25.07 -27.38
N ILE A 637 34.17 25.98 -27.45
CA ILE A 637 34.41 26.78 -28.66
C ILE A 637 34.84 25.87 -29.83
N ALA A 638 35.67 24.86 -29.56
CA ALA A 638 36.05 23.85 -30.53
C ALA A 638 34.84 23.06 -31.05
N TYR A 639 33.92 22.66 -30.18
CA TYR A 639 32.69 21.98 -30.56
C TYR A 639 31.85 22.82 -31.53
N TYR A 640 31.64 24.11 -31.22
CA TYR A 640 30.86 25.00 -32.09
C TYR A 640 31.56 25.32 -33.43
N LEU A 641 32.90 25.31 -33.47
CA LEU A 641 33.67 25.53 -34.70
C LEU A 641 33.49 24.42 -35.75
N SER A 642 33.04 23.23 -35.36
CA SER A 642 32.86 22.08 -36.26
C SER A 642 32.02 22.42 -37.51
N GLY A 643 30.97 23.23 -37.36
CA GLY A 643 30.14 23.69 -38.47
C GLY A 643 30.90 24.59 -39.45
N SER A 644 31.70 25.52 -38.94
CA SER A 644 32.51 26.45 -39.74
C SER A 644 33.72 25.77 -40.41
N LEU A 645 34.15 24.61 -39.90
CA LEU A 645 35.23 23.79 -40.45
C LEU A 645 34.74 22.63 -41.32
N ALA A 646 33.43 22.51 -41.57
CA ALA A 646 32.86 21.38 -42.32
C ALA A 646 33.44 21.21 -43.74
N LYS A 647 33.92 22.30 -44.35
CA LYS A 647 34.51 22.32 -45.70
C LYS A 647 36.04 22.18 -45.71
N ALA A 648 36.67 21.87 -44.58
CA ALA A 648 38.12 21.72 -44.47
C ALA A 648 38.63 20.55 -45.32
N ASN A 649 39.76 20.74 -46.00
CA ASN A 649 40.48 19.65 -46.67
C ASN A 649 41.25 18.79 -45.64
N ASP A 650 41.83 17.67 -46.08
CA ASP A 650 42.45 16.72 -45.15
C ASP A 650 43.67 17.31 -44.41
N THR A 651 44.46 18.18 -45.06
CA THR A 651 45.56 18.92 -44.41
C THR A 651 45.04 19.84 -43.31
N GLN A 652 43.95 20.56 -43.57
CA GLN A 652 43.30 21.46 -42.61
C GLN A 652 42.65 20.69 -41.46
N LYS A 653 42.04 19.52 -41.73
CA LYS A 653 41.52 18.63 -40.69
C LYS A 653 42.63 18.08 -39.80
N ALA A 654 43.76 17.67 -40.37
CA ALA A 654 44.92 17.22 -39.60
C ALA A 654 45.49 18.34 -38.72
N ARG A 655 45.58 19.57 -39.26
CA ARG A 655 45.96 20.77 -38.49
C ARG A 655 44.98 21.04 -37.35
N TRP A 656 43.68 20.95 -37.61
CA TRP A 656 42.64 21.08 -36.58
C TRP A 656 42.75 20.04 -35.47
N GLN A 657 42.96 18.77 -35.80
CA GLN A 657 43.15 17.71 -34.81
C GLN A 657 44.34 18.00 -33.88
N LYS A 658 45.47 18.46 -34.44
CA LYS A 658 46.64 18.86 -33.65
C LYS A 658 46.33 20.03 -32.71
N ILE A 659 45.59 21.03 -33.19
CA ILE A 659 45.15 22.18 -32.37
C ILE A 659 44.31 21.70 -31.20
N ILE A 660 43.35 20.80 -31.43
CA ILE A 660 42.49 20.28 -30.38
C ILE A 660 43.27 19.44 -29.38
N GLN A 661 44.08 18.49 -29.84
CA GLN A 661 44.89 17.64 -28.98
C GLN A 661 45.77 18.45 -28.01
N THR A 662 46.40 19.52 -28.51
CA THR A 662 47.25 20.41 -27.70
C THR A 662 46.47 21.19 -26.63
N ASN A 663 45.15 21.35 -26.79
CA ASN A 663 44.28 22.13 -25.89
C ASN A 663 43.34 21.25 -25.04
N THR A 664 43.30 19.93 -25.23
CA THR A 664 42.54 18.97 -24.39
C THR A 664 43.38 18.26 -23.34
N GLU A 665 44.72 18.30 -23.44
CA GLU A 665 45.67 17.70 -22.47
C GLU A 665 46.07 18.64 -21.31
N LYS A 666 45.49 19.83 -21.23
CA LYS A 666 45.64 20.82 -20.15
C LYS A 666 44.30 21.18 -19.57
#